data_AF-A0A263HBR7-F1
#
_entry.id   AF-A0A263HBR7-F1
#
_cell.length_a   1.000
_cell.length_b   1.000
_cell.length_c   1.000
_cell.angle_alpha   90.00
_cell.angle_beta   90.00
_cell.angle_gamma   90.00
#
_symmetry.space_group_name_H-M   'P 1'
#
loop_
_entity.id
_entity.type
_entity.pdbx_description
1 polymer ?
#
loop_
_entity_poly.entity_id
_entity_poly.type
_entity_poly.pdbx_seq_one_letter_code
_entity_poly.pdbx_strand_id
1 'polypeptide(L)'
;MKTLLPEINSADKRFHAGNPATGEQGTRVTDMWLNDVQDRVRDVQAEAHYVLEKAGFIPVENKQTQLYEAIVKIIDDNRKKTSTTQKGEVQLTSDTGLDSEELGLTAKAGKVLAQGIAALRLAMNNYIPLKSRSSSVTSNDENGVATPKAVKTAYDKGVEAQTAADKAQTAADKAQRTAEVKAPVANPIFTTDKTYMDMDTIPSGTLFFRINERAANQPDNTYGYFDAQAWQFDVGDQKTQFIIYNDSDMKVRYKDDGQRWTSWNTMLTSKNLSDSVTNSARDIPASVGGVKIAYDRAVEAEKKGLPTGAVLGFAKGVTPTGFLKCDGTIFNRHTYPDLYRALGNKNTLPNLQRSDVGMLAYFPHDNIPAGWLPCDGESVTQAQYPELYRYLGNKYGANGKLPEAGNRFIRNAGAGLAVGTLQNDAIKTHEIQVPDSSTLGRNAGVFHYAERGGAHNSEYNILTYKGEEETRPKAIAFKLCIKAKNTFDDVIFWIKAFGEVQNAGVLDAGRIAQDLQDKADRRHTHTASQITDFSAATHRVINSAFTYQKIGGFEVRKYADGTMIQTCLHRRGSTEYNRNYNDYQDFVTLVYPVAFIEMPTVNVMPQLSHPYFDDSKNGLATNDKTKRLGSGVQEANDGSVGLTIDNNNKQCQFNYQNSKVFISEMTFHITAIGRWK
;
A
#
# COMPACT_ATOMS: atom_id res chain seq x y z
N MET A 1 -17.47 -42.22 -50.22
CA MET A 1 -18.41 -43.31 -49.88
C MET A 1 -18.82 -43.97 -51.18
N LYS A 2 -18.88 -45.30 -51.28
CA LYS A 2 -19.34 -45.95 -52.52
C LYS A 2 -20.87 -45.82 -52.64
N THR A 3 -21.40 -46.00 -53.86
CA THR A 3 -22.83 -46.25 -54.07
C THR A 3 -23.26 -47.50 -53.30
N LEU A 4 -24.58 -47.66 -53.09
CA LEU A 4 -25.13 -48.86 -52.45
C LEU A 4 -24.56 -50.10 -53.14
N LEU A 5 -24.02 -51.04 -52.35
CA LEU A 5 -23.49 -52.31 -52.83
C LEU A 5 -24.49 -52.93 -53.80
N PRO A 6 -24.15 -53.13 -55.09
CA PRO A 6 -25.11 -53.69 -56.04
C PRO A 6 -25.68 -55.01 -55.53
N GLU A 7 -26.99 -55.16 -55.66
CA GLU A 7 -27.64 -56.45 -55.38
C GLU A 7 -27.11 -57.51 -56.34
N ILE A 8 -27.06 -58.76 -55.90
CA ILE A 8 -26.73 -59.87 -56.78
C ILE A 8 -27.68 -59.90 -57.99
N ASN A 9 -27.12 -60.19 -59.16
CA ASN A 9 -27.84 -60.29 -60.42
C ASN A 9 -28.60 -61.62 -60.54
N SER A 10 -29.60 -61.81 -59.68
CA SER A 10 -30.61 -62.87 -59.74
C SER A 10 -32.00 -62.25 -59.95
N ALA A 11 -32.97 -63.06 -60.37
CA ALA A 11 -34.32 -62.57 -60.68
C ALA A 11 -35.01 -61.90 -59.48
N ASP A 12 -34.71 -62.37 -58.26
CA ASP A 12 -35.24 -61.87 -57.00
C ASP A 12 -34.23 -61.06 -56.18
N LYS A 13 -33.02 -60.82 -56.73
CA LYS A 13 -31.93 -60.04 -56.11
C LYS A 13 -31.36 -60.67 -54.83
N ARG A 14 -31.56 -61.97 -54.62
CA ARG A 14 -31.00 -62.75 -53.51
C ARG A 14 -30.08 -63.86 -53.98
N PHE A 15 -29.15 -64.25 -53.12
CA PHE A 15 -28.32 -65.44 -53.28
C PHE A 15 -29.17 -66.70 -53.03
N HIS A 16 -28.84 -67.79 -53.73
CA HIS A 16 -29.52 -69.10 -53.64
C HIS A 16 -28.51 -70.22 -53.40
N ALA A 17 -28.91 -71.27 -52.68
CA ALA A 17 -28.08 -72.45 -52.40
C ALA A 17 -27.75 -73.32 -53.64
N GLY A 18 -28.30 -72.99 -54.82
CA GLY A 18 -28.11 -73.72 -56.07
C GLY A 18 -29.04 -74.92 -56.20
N ASN A 19 -29.50 -75.19 -57.42
CA ASN A 19 -30.40 -76.30 -57.73
C ASN A 19 -29.84 -77.10 -58.92
N PRO A 20 -29.26 -78.29 -58.67
CA PRO A 20 -28.68 -79.12 -59.73
C PRO A 20 -29.69 -79.59 -60.78
N ALA A 21 -30.98 -79.66 -60.44
CA ALA A 21 -32.03 -80.12 -61.35
C ALA A 21 -32.43 -79.06 -62.41
N THR A 22 -32.17 -77.78 -62.13
CA THR A 22 -32.48 -76.66 -63.04
C THR A 22 -31.21 -76.03 -63.64
N GLY A 23 -30.02 -76.50 -63.26
CA GLY A 23 -28.73 -75.96 -63.69
C GLY A 23 -28.33 -74.66 -62.95
N GLU A 24 -29.07 -74.28 -61.91
CA GLU A 24 -28.83 -73.06 -61.15
C GLU A 24 -27.62 -73.22 -60.23
N GLN A 25 -26.57 -72.42 -60.46
CA GLN A 25 -25.32 -72.48 -59.71
C GLN A 25 -25.49 -71.87 -58.31
N GLY A 26 -25.13 -72.62 -57.27
CA GLY A 26 -25.22 -72.18 -55.88
C GLY A 26 -23.99 -71.46 -55.35
N THR A 27 -24.16 -70.75 -54.24
CA THR A 27 -23.05 -70.11 -53.53
C THR A 27 -22.26 -71.09 -52.66
N ARG A 28 -20.93 -70.92 -52.57
CA ARG A 28 -20.08 -71.71 -51.67
C ARG A 28 -20.36 -71.46 -50.18
N VAL A 29 -20.80 -70.26 -49.85
CA VAL A 29 -21.27 -69.86 -48.51
C VAL A 29 -22.78 -69.91 -48.52
N THR A 30 -23.42 -70.23 -47.40
CA THR A 30 -24.89 -70.30 -47.30
C THR A 30 -25.52 -68.99 -47.78
N ASP A 31 -26.54 -69.12 -48.62
CA ASP A 31 -27.34 -68.01 -49.15
C ASP A 31 -27.90 -67.09 -48.06
N MET A 32 -28.39 -67.65 -46.95
CA MET A 32 -28.87 -66.89 -45.79
C MET A 32 -27.82 -65.89 -45.28
N TRP A 33 -26.59 -66.35 -45.04
CA TRP A 33 -25.52 -65.47 -44.56
C TRP A 33 -25.11 -64.40 -45.58
N LEU A 34 -25.02 -64.74 -46.87
CA LEU A 34 -24.66 -63.78 -47.92
C LEU A 34 -25.74 -62.71 -48.12
N ASN A 35 -27.00 -63.13 -48.06
CA ASN A 35 -28.14 -62.24 -48.11
C ASN A 35 -28.19 -61.31 -46.88
N ASP A 36 -27.98 -61.83 -45.66
CA ASP A 36 -27.89 -61.03 -44.44
C ASP A 36 -26.73 -60.02 -44.48
N VAL A 37 -25.59 -60.40 -45.05
CA VAL A 37 -24.45 -59.49 -45.24
C VAL A 37 -24.78 -58.42 -46.28
N GLN A 38 -25.39 -58.78 -47.41
CA GLN A 38 -25.83 -57.82 -48.43
C GLN A 38 -26.82 -56.81 -47.84
N ASP A 39 -27.83 -57.28 -47.11
CA ASP A 39 -28.87 -56.45 -46.50
C ASP A 39 -28.26 -55.50 -45.46
N ARG A 40 -27.40 -55.98 -44.55
CA ARG A 40 -26.74 -55.14 -43.53
C ARG A 40 -25.77 -54.11 -44.11
N VAL A 41 -24.99 -54.48 -45.13
CA VAL A 41 -24.04 -53.54 -45.75
C VAL A 41 -24.79 -52.44 -46.49
N ARG A 42 -25.86 -52.77 -47.20
CA ARG A 42 -26.70 -51.77 -47.89
C ARG A 42 -27.44 -50.87 -46.89
N ASP A 43 -27.94 -51.42 -45.79
CA ASP A 43 -28.61 -50.66 -44.72
C ASP A 43 -27.67 -49.59 -44.11
N VAL A 44 -26.47 -49.98 -43.70
CA VAL A 44 -25.46 -49.04 -43.17
C VAL A 44 -25.07 -47.99 -44.21
N GLN A 45 -24.96 -48.37 -45.49
CA GLN A 45 -24.68 -47.40 -46.56
C GLN A 45 -25.84 -46.44 -46.79
N ALA A 46 -27.09 -46.90 -46.69
CA ALA A 46 -28.29 -46.06 -46.84
C ALA A 46 -28.39 -45.02 -45.71
N GLU A 47 -28.17 -45.42 -44.46
CA GLU A 47 -28.12 -44.50 -43.31
C GLU A 47 -27.03 -43.44 -43.49
N ALA A 48 -25.86 -43.85 -43.99
CA ALA A 48 -24.75 -42.93 -44.21
C ALA A 48 -25.00 -41.98 -45.40
N HIS A 49 -25.73 -42.42 -46.45
CA HIS A 49 -26.21 -41.57 -47.53
C HIS A 49 -27.25 -40.57 -47.03
N TYR A 50 -28.18 -40.99 -46.17
CA TYR A 50 -29.19 -40.10 -45.57
C TYR A 50 -28.57 -38.94 -44.79
N VAL A 51 -27.50 -39.20 -44.02
CA VAL A 51 -26.76 -38.13 -43.30
C VAL A 51 -26.13 -37.13 -44.28
N LEU A 52 -25.58 -37.60 -45.40
CA LEU A 52 -25.03 -36.73 -46.45
C LEU A 52 -26.13 -35.88 -47.10
N GLU A 53 -27.26 -36.48 -47.46
CA GLU A 53 -28.41 -35.79 -48.05
C GLU A 53 -28.99 -34.74 -47.11
N LYS A 54 -29.13 -35.05 -45.82
CA LYS A 54 -29.59 -34.08 -44.81
C LYS A 54 -28.68 -32.88 -44.66
N ALA A 55 -27.39 -33.06 -44.88
CA ALA A 55 -26.41 -31.98 -44.91
C ALA A 55 -26.32 -31.27 -46.29
N GLY A 56 -27.07 -31.74 -47.30
CA GLY A 56 -27.05 -31.20 -48.66
C GLY A 56 -25.84 -31.63 -49.50
N PHE A 57 -25.15 -32.71 -49.13
CA PHE A 57 -24.00 -33.24 -49.87
C PHE A 57 -24.44 -34.32 -50.86
N ILE A 58 -23.82 -34.32 -52.04
CA ILE A 58 -23.92 -35.41 -53.01
C ILE A 58 -22.78 -36.39 -52.73
N PRO A 59 -23.05 -37.70 -52.54
CA PRO A 59 -22.01 -38.68 -52.27
C PRO A 59 -20.94 -38.73 -53.38
N VAL A 60 -19.69 -38.49 -53.02
CA VAL A 60 -18.54 -38.61 -53.94
C VAL A 60 -17.84 -39.94 -53.71
N GLU A 61 -17.61 -40.69 -54.78
CA GLU A 61 -16.89 -41.97 -54.71
C GLU A 61 -15.44 -41.72 -54.24
N ASN A 62 -14.90 -42.64 -53.44
CA ASN A 62 -13.51 -42.63 -52.94
C ASN A 62 -13.06 -41.42 -52.09
N LYS A 63 -13.88 -40.37 -51.88
CA LYS A 63 -13.58 -39.32 -50.89
C LYS A 63 -13.86 -39.82 -49.47
N GLN A 64 -12.82 -39.87 -48.65
CA GLN A 64 -12.90 -40.06 -47.19
C GLN A 64 -13.15 -38.69 -46.54
N THR A 65 -13.78 -38.63 -45.36
CA THR A 65 -14.26 -37.43 -44.57
C THR A 65 -15.68 -36.93 -44.80
N GLN A 66 -16.36 -37.29 -45.87
CA GLN A 66 -17.66 -36.68 -46.21
C GLN A 66 -18.73 -36.84 -45.13
N LEU A 67 -18.78 -38.00 -44.47
CA LEU A 67 -19.74 -38.24 -43.39
C LEU A 67 -19.47 -37.32 -42.17
N TYR A 68 -18.20 -37.10 -41.85
CA TYR A 68 -17.79 -36.16 -40.80
C TYR A 68 -18.15 -34.73 -41.17
N GLU A 69 -17.85 -34.30 -42.40
CA GLU A 69 -18.19 -32.96 -42.91
C GLU A 69 -19.71 -32.71 -42.87
N ALA A 70 -20.51 -33.70 -43.26
CA ALA A 70 -21.97 -33.63 -43.19
C ALA A 70 -22.48 -33.49 -41.76
N ILE A 71 -21.96 -34.29 -40.82
CA ILE A 71 -22.33 -34.21 -39.41
C ILE A 71 -21.98 -32.85 -38.81
N VAL A 72 -20.76 -32.33 -39.06
CA VAL A 72 -20.34 -31.00 -38.60
C VAL A 72 -21.30 -29.93 -39.12
N LYS A 73 -21.63 -29.98 -40.42
CA LYS A 73 -22.55 -29.01 -41.01
C LYS A 73 -23.96 -29.09 -40.40
N ILE A 74 -24.50 -30.28 -40.21
CA ILE A 74 -25.81 -30.47 -39.57
C ILE A 74 -25.81 -29.90 -38.15
N ILE A 75 -24.74 -30.11 -37.39
CA ILE A 75 -24.61 -29.55 -36.03
C ILE A 75 -24.61 -28.03 -36.08
N ASP A 76 -23.82 -27.42 -36.96
CA ASP A 76 -23.71 -25.97 -37.06
C ASP A 76 -24.99 -25.31 -37.60
N ASP A 77 -25.67 -25.92 -38.58
CA ASP A 77 -26.97 -25.44 -39.07
C ASP A 77 -28.06 -25.50 -37.98
N ASN A 78 -27.96 -26.45 -37.05
CA ASN A 78 -28.89 -26.61 -35.93
C ASN A 78 -28.52 -25.77 -34.69
N ARG A 79 -27.31 -25.18 -34.63
CA ARG A 79 -26.92 -24.22 -33.60
C ARG A 79 -27.56 -22.86 -33.86
N LYS A 80 -28.75 -22.66 -33.30
CA LYS A 80 -29.48 -21.39 -33.43
C LYS A 80 -28.91 -20.35 -32.45
N LYS A 81 -28.77 -19.10 -32.92
CA LYS A 81 -28.55 -17.94 -32.04
C LYS A 81 -29.75 -17.76 -31.11
N THR A 82 -29.50 -17.36 -29.87
CA THR A 82 -30.58 -17.06 -28.91
C THR A 82 -31.36 -15.80 -29.30
N SER A 83 -32.60 -15.70 -28.81
CA SER A 83 -33.33 -14.44 -28.71
C SER A 83 -34.09 -14.37 -27.38
N THR A 84 -34.82 -13.28 -27.13
CA THR A 84 -35.70 -13.13 -25.96
C THR A 84 -36.87 -14.13 -25.93
N THR A 85 -37.18 -14.77 -27.07
CA THR A 85 -38.29 -15.73 -27.19
C THR A 85 -37.85 -17.13 -27.64
N GLN A 86 -36.57 -17.32 -28.00
CA GLN A 86 -36.05 -18.57 -28.54
C GLN A 86 -34.73 -18.95 -27.88
N LYS A 87 -34.65 -20.19 -27.37
CA LYS A 87 -33.43 -20.75 -26.78
C LYS A 87 -32.33 -20.93 -27.84
N GLY A 88 -31.10 -20.53 -27.55
CA GLY A 88 -29.93 -20.69 -28.43
C GLY A 88 -28.60 -20.36 -27.74
N GLU A 89 -27.52 -20.28 -28.52
CA GLU A 89 -26.18 -19.89 -28.04
C GLU A 89 -26.06 -18.35 -27.92
N VAL A 90 -25.36 -17.87 -26.88
CA VAL A 90 -25.20 -16.43 -26.56
C VAL A 90 -23.71 -16.09 -26.46
N GLN A 91 -23.28 -14.98 -27.06
CA GLN A 91 -21.93 -14.46 -26.88
C GLN A 91 -21.87 -13.49 -25.69
N LEU A 92 -20.80 -13.53 -24.89
CA LEU A 92 -20.68 -12.66 -23.72
C LEU A 92 -19.89 -11.38 -24.03
N THR A 93 -20.36 -10.23 -23.55
CA THR A 93 -19.70 -8.92 -23.68
C THR A 93 -19.32 -8.28 -22.33
N SER A 94 -18.24 -7.50 -22.32
CA SER A 94 -17.83 -6.66 -21.19
C SER A 94 -18.28 -5.20 -21.30
N ASP A 95 -18.94 -4.83 -22.40
CA ASP A 95 -19.48 -3.49 -22.58
C ASP A 95 -20.85 -3.37 -21.89
N THR A 96 -21.04 -2.33 -21.09
CA THR A 96 -22.26 -2.09 -20.31
C THR A 96 -23.18 -1.04 -20.96
N GLY A 97 -22.82 -0.50 -22.12
CA GLY A 97 -23.57 0.55 -22.81
C GLY A 97 -24.30 0.09 -24.08
N LEU A 98 -24.31 -1.21 -24.37
CA LEU A 98 -24.92 -1.77 -25.57
C LEU A 98 -26.40 -2.11 -25.34
N ASP A 99 -27.21 -1.88 -26.38
CA ASP A 99 -28.60 -2.33 -26.46
C ASP A 99 -28.66 -3.53 -27.43
N SER A 100 -28.51 -4.75 -26.90
CA SER A 100 -28.42 -5.98 -27.70
C SER A 100 -29.17 -7.14 -27.05
N GLU A 101 -29.98 -7.84 -27.86
CA GLU A 101 -30.67 -9.07 -27.46
C GLU A 101 -29.88 -10.35 -27.79
N GLU A 102 -28.75 -10.23 -28.52
CA GLU A 102 -27.90 -11.36 -28.94
C GLU A 102 -26.68 -11.57 -28.02
N LEU A 103 -26.37 -10.59 -27.15
CA LEU A 103 -25.19 -10.61 -26.27
C LEU A 103 -25.57 -10.67 -24.78
N GLY A 104 -24.87 -11.52 -24.03
CA GLY A 104 -25.00 -11.66 -22.58
C GLY A 104 -23.93 -10.90 -21.80
N LEU A 105 -24.23 -10.52 -20.56
CA LEU A 105 -23.28 -9.83 -19.69
C LEU A 105 -22.18 -10.79 -19.18
N THR A 106 -20.91 -10.41 -19.34
CA THR A 106 -19.80 -11.10 -18.65
C THR A 106 -19.80 -10.84 -17.15
N ALA A 107 -19.24 -11.77 -16.36
CA ALA A 107 -18.99 -11.55 -14.93
C ALA A 107 -18.12 -10.31 -14.65
N LYS A 108 -17.21 -9.95 -15.57
CA LYS A 108 -16.37 -8.75 -15.48
C LYS A 108 -17.22 -7.48 -15.55
N ALA A 109 -18.11 -7.35 -16.53
CA ALA A 109 -19.03 -6.23 -16.63
C ALA A 109 -20.01 -6.18 -15.45
N GLY A 110 -20.52 -7.33 -15.03
CA GLY A 110 -21.34 -7.44 -13.82
C GLY A 110 -20.63 -6.92 -12.56
N LYS A 111 -19.33 -7.19 -12.41
CA LYS A 111 -18.51 -6.63 -11.32
C LYS A 111 -18.36 -5.11 -11.43
N VAL A 112 -18.16 -4.56 -12.63
CA VAL A 112 -18.06 -3.10 -12.84
C VAL A 112 -19.37 -2.41 -12.46
N LEU A 113 -20.52 -2.96 -12.88
CA LEU A 113 -21.83 -2.43 -12.49
C LEU A 113 -22.05 -2.52 -10.97
N ALA A 114 -21.69 -3.65 -10.34
CA ALA A 114 -21.79 -3.80 -8.89
C ALA A 114 -20.92 -2.79 -8.13
N GLN A 115 -19.71 -2.51 -8.63
CA GLN A 115 -18.81 -1.50 -8.07
C GLN A 115 -19.37 -0.08 -8.25
N GLY A 116 -19.92 0.24 -9.43
CA GLY A 116 -20.58 1.52 -9.69
C GLY A 116 -21.80 1.76 -8.79
N ILE A 117 -22.63 0.72 -8.61
CA ILE A 117 -23.80 0.75 -7.70
C ILE A 117 -23.34 0.95 -6.25
N ALA A 118 -22.29 0.26 -5.81
CA ALA A 118 -21.74 0.43 -4.47
C ALA A 118 -21.20 1.85 -4.24
N ALA A 119 -20.48 2.41 -5.21
CA ALA A 119 -19.98 3.78 -5.15
C ALA A 119 -21.11 4.81 -5.09
N LEU A 120 -22.18 4.62 -5.87
CA LEU A 120 -23.35 5.51 -5.85
C LEU A 120 -24.08 5.44 -4.50
N ARG A 121 -24.28 4.25 -3.93
CA ARG A 121 -24.88 4.09 -2.60
C ARG A 121 -24.07 4.81 -1.52
N LEU A 122 -22.74 4.69 -1.57
CA LEU A 122 -21.86 5.39 -0.64
C LEU A 122 -21.94 6.91 -0.81
N ALA A 123 -21.96 7.41 -2.05
CA ALA A 123 -22.13 8.83 -2.33
C ALA A 123 -23.47 9.36 -1.82
N MET A 124 -24.55 8.58 -1.95
CA MET A 124 -25.87 8.94 -1.44
C MET A 124 -25.95 8.92 0.09
N ASN A 125 -25.27 7.99 0.77
CA ASN A 125 -25.20 7.97 2.24
C ASN A 125 -24.52 9.21 2.83
N ASN A 126 -23.59 9.82 2.10
CA ASN A 126 -22.87 11.03 2.52
C ASN A 126 -23.49 12.32 1.97
N TYR A 127 -24.57 12.22 1.19
CA TYR A 127 -25.21 13.38 0.57
C TYR A 127 -26.23 13.99 1.51
N ILE A 128 -25.93 15.19 2.03
CA ILE A 128 -26.91 16.02 2.74
C ILE A 128 -27.71 16.83 1.70
N PRO A 129 -29.03 16.63 1.59
CA PRO A 129 -29.87 17.39 0.64
C PRO A 129 -29.79 18.89 0.88
N LEU A 130 -29.80 19.68 -0.20
CA LEU A 130 -29.80 21.15 -0.12
C LEU A 130 -30.96 21.70 0.72
N LYS A 131 -32.15 21.09 0.59
CA LYS A 131 -33.34 21.44 1.36
C LYS A 131 -33.21 21.22 2.87
N SER A 132 -32.28 20.38 3.30
CA SER A 132 -32.01 20.08 4.72
C SER A 132 -30.93 20.99 5.30
N ARG A 133 -30.44 21.99 4.57
CA ARG A 133 -29.39 22.91 5.03
C ARG A 133 -29.99 24.29 5.33
N SER A 134 -29.72 24.85 6.50
CA SER A 134 -30.22 26.17 6.91
C SER A 134 -29.09 27.14 7.24
N SER A 135 -29.22 28.39 6.79
CA SER A 135 -28.32 29.48 7.18
C SER A 135 -28.88 30.33 8.33
N SER A 136 -30.00 29.93 8.95
CA SER A 136 -30.56 30.60 10.12
C SER A 136 -29.88 30.13 11.41
N VAL A 137 -29.58 31.07 12.30
CA VAL A 137 -29.07 30.82 13.67
C VAL A 137 -30.17 30.83 14.73
N THR A 138 -31.43 30.80 14.31
CA THR A 138 -32.62 30.86 15.17
C THR A 138 -33.65 29.79 14.83
N SER A 139 -33.28 28.83 13.98
CA SER A 139 -34.16 27.72 13.59
C SER A 139 -34.32 26.76 14.76
N ASN A 140 -35.57 26.35 15.04
CA ASN A 140 -35.88 25.30 16.01
C ASN A 140 -36.14 23.94 15.33
N ASP A 141 -35.99 23.84 14.01
CA ASP A 141 -36.10 22.57 13.28
C ASP A 141 -34.88 21.67 13.55
N GLU A 142 -35.13 20.46 14.02
CA GLU A 142 -34.15 19.43 14.35
C GLU A 142 -33.78 18.53 13.16
N ASN A 143 -34.52 18.62 12.05
CA ASN A 143 -34.40 17.71 10.89
C ASN A 143 -33.39 18.17 9.83
N GLY A 144 -32.68 19.29 10.07
CA GLY A 144 -31.72 19.89 9.15
C GLY A 144 -30.34 20.12 9.77
N VAL A 145 -29.38 20.54 8.94
CA VAL A 145 -28.01 20.89 9.36
C VAL A 145 -27.72 22.37 9.10
N ALA A 146 -26.89 22.97 9.94
CA ALA A 146 -26.45 24.35 9.77
C ALA A 146 -25.44 24.47 8.60
N THR A 147 -25.55 25.54 7.81
CA THR A 147 -24.50 25.90 6.84
C THR A 147 -23.30 26.54 7.54
N PRO A 148 -22.10 26.56 6.93
CA PRO A 148 -20.95 27.29 7.46
C PRO A 148 -21.26 28.77 7.74
N LYS A 149 -22.16 29.38 6.97
CA LYS A 149 -22.64 30.75 7.21
C LYS A 149 -23.37 30.87 8.55
N ALA A 150 -24.30 29.97 8.86
CA ALA A 150 -24.99 29.96 10.16
C ALA A 150 -24.00 29.75 11.31
N VAL A 151 -23.10 28.77 11.19
CA VAL A 151 -22.09 28.49 12.23
C VAL A 151 -21.21 29.72 12.48
N LYS A 152 -20.75 30.38 11.41
CA LYS A 152 -19.97 31.61 11.53
C LYS A 152 -20.77 32.73 12.21
N THR A 153 -22.02 32.95 11.81
CA THR A 153 -22.87 33.98 12.42
C THR A 153 -23.12 33.71 13.90
N ALA A 154 -23.30 32.45 14.31
CA ALA A 154 -23.44 32.07 15.72
C ALA A 154 -22.14 32.32 16.50
N TYR A 155 -21.00 31.98 15.91
CA TYR A 155 -19.68 32.25 16.49
C TYR A 155 -19.43 33.75 16.68
N ASP A 156 -19.66 34.57 15.64
CA ASP A 156 -19.48 36.01 15.70
C ASP A 156 -20.34 36.64 16.83
N LYS A 157 -21.61 36.21 16.98
CA LYS A 157 -22.47 36.62 18.09
C LYS A 157 -21.93 36.21 19.47
N GLY A 158 -21.30 35.05 19.56
CA GLY A 158 -20.63 34.60 20.79
C GLY A 158 -19.44 35.49 21.17
N VAL A 159 -18.63 35.87 20.18
CA VAL A 159 -17.49 36.81 20.39
C VAL A 159 -18.00 38.19 20.83
N GLU A 160 -19.07 38.69 20.22
CA GLU A 160 -19.70 39.94 20.64
C GLU A 160 -20.19 39.88 22.10
N ALA A 161 -20.83 38.77 22.50
CA ALA A 161 -21.30 38.56 23.88
C ALA A 161 -20.14 38.51 24.89
N GLN A 162 -19.05 37.81 24.56
CA GLN A 162 -17.84 37.79 25.41
C GLN A 162 -17.25 39.19 25.57
N THR A 163 -17.10 39.91 24.46
CA THR A 163 -16.59 41.30 24.48
C THR A 163 -17.46 42.21 25.35
N ALA A 164 -18.79 42.02 25.33
CA ALA A 164 -19.71 42.76 26.19
C ALA A 164 -19.54 42.39 27.68
N ALA A 165 -19.34 41.10 28.00
CA ALA A 165 -19.09 40.64 29.35
C ALA A 165 -17.76 41.17 29.92
N ASP A 166 -16.69 41.14 29.14
CA ASP A 166 -15.37 41.64 29.56
C ASP A 166 -15.40 43.15 29.85
N LYS A 167 -16.15 43.91 29.04
CA LYS A 167 -16.39 45.35 29.29
C LYS A 167 -17.16 45.58 30.59
N ALA A 168 -18.18 44.75 30.87
CA ALA A 168 -18.95 44.84 32.10
C ALA A 168 -18.08 44.51 33.33
N GLN A 169 -17.25 43.47 33.25
CA GLN A 169 -16.31 43.12 34.32
C GLN A 169 -15.30 44.23 34.58
N THR A 170 -14.71 44.79 33.51
CA THR A 170 -13.77 45.91 33.61
C THR A 170 -14.42 47.13 34.28
N ALA A 171 -15.68 47.41 33.96
CA ALA A 171 -16.43 48.50 34.59
C ALA A 171 -16.71 48.23 36.07
N ALA A 172 -17.05 46.99 36.45
CA ALA A 172 -17.25 46.56 37.83
C ALA A 172 -15.95 46.69 38.65
N ASP A 173 -14.82 46.20 38.14
CA ASP A 173 -13.54 46.30 38.82
C ASP A 173 -13.08 47.76 38.99
N LYS A 174 -13.39 48.62 38.01
CA LYS A 174 -13.11 50.06 38.12
C LYS A 174 -13.95 50.73 39.20
N ALA A 175 -15.22 50.34 39.33
CA ALA A 175 -16.10 50.84 40.38
C ALA A 175 -15.63 50.39 41.78
N GLN A 176 -15.22 49.13 41.92
CA GLN A 176 -14.68 48.60 43.17
C GLN A 176 -13.38 49.32 43.58
N ARG A 177 -12.43 49.50 42.66
CA ARG A 177 -11.19 50.26 42.92
C ARG A 177 -11.47 51.70 43.35
N THR A 178 -12.49 52.34 42.77
CA THR A 178 -12.88 53.71 43.15
C THR A 178 -13.51 53.75 44.55
N ALA A 179 -14.17 52.68 44.99
CA ALA A 179 -14.71 52.55 46.35
C ALA A 179 -13.61 52.28 47.40
N GLU A 180 -12.60 51.48 47.06
CA GLU A 180 -11.48 51.15 47.96
C GLU A 180 -10.54 52.34 48.26
N VAL A 181 -10.38 53.29 47.31
CA VAL A 181 -9.59 54.52 47.50
C VAL A 181 -10.22 55.50 48.52
N LYS A 182 -11.49 55.30 48.92
CA LYS A 182 -12.20 56.19 49.88
C LYS A 182 -12.06 55.78 51.35
N ALA A 183 -11.38 54.67 51.67
CA ALA A 183 -11.15 54.25 53.05
C ALA A 183 -9.89 54.94 53.63
N PRO A 184 -9.97 55.68 54.76
CA PRO A 184 -8.80 56.30 55.36
C PRO A 184 -8.01 55.22 56.12
N VAL A 185 -6.90 54.77 55.55
CA VAL A 185 -5.97 53.89 56.25
C VAL A 185 -4.82 54.74 56.78
N ALA A 186 -4.51 54.59 58.07
CA ALA A 186 -3.41 55.24 58.74
C ALA A 186 -2.11 55.07 57.94
N ASN A 187 -1.43 56.19 57.67
CA ASN A 187 -0.21 56.22 56.86
C ASN A 187 0.83 55.21 57.39
N PRO A 188 1.21 54.18 56.62
CA PRO A 188 2.41 53.42 56.94
C PRO A 188 3.62 54.38 56.88
N ILE A 189 4.62 54.13 57.72
CA ILE A 189 5.87 54.90 57.68
C ILE A 189 6.60 54.48 56.40
N PHE A 190 6.59 55.37 55.40
CA PHE A 190 7.31 55.20 54.14
C PHE A 190 8.78 55.63 54.32
N THR A 191 9.73 54.74 54.03
CA THR A 191 11.16 55.09 53.98
C THR A 191 11.79 54.59 52.68
N THR A 192 12.66 55.42 52.08
CA THR A 192 13.43 55.10 50.86
C THR A 192 14.92 55.06 51.18
N ASP A 193 15.72 54.43 50.30
CA ASP A 193 17.20 54.48 50.32
C ASP A 193 17.84 53.89 51.59
N LYS A 194 17.38 52.70 52.00
CA LYS A 194 17.99 51.91 53.09
C LYS A 194 18.84 50.78 52.54
N THR A 195 19.76 50.29 53.37
CA THR A 195 20.63 49.14 53.05
C THR A 195 20.02 47.84 53.56
N TYR A 196 20.44 46.70 53.02
CA TYR A 196 19.96 45.39 53.49
C TYR A 196 20.25 45.15 54.99
N MET A 197 21.32 45.72 55.53
CA MET A 197 21.66 45.60 56.96
C MET A 197 20.67 46.33 57.88
N ASP A 198 19.98 47.35 57.37
CA ASP A 198 18.99 48.09 58.13
C ASP A 198 17.71 47.27 58.34
N MET A 199 17.44 46.25 57.51
CA MET A 199 16.23 45.44 57.59
C MET A 199 16.09 44.70 58.92
N ASP A 200 17.19 44.35 59.58
CA ASP A 200 17.14 43.59 60.83
C ASP A 200 16.88 44.47 62.07
N THR A 201 16.94 45.81 61.93
CA THR A 201 16.95 46.77 63.05
C THR A 201 15.82 47.81 63.02
N ILE A 202 15.04 47.82 61.95
CA ILE A 202 13.91 48.74 61.72
C ILE A 202 12.64 48.43 62.53
N PRO A 203 11.79 49.43 62.82
CA PRO A 203 10.50 49.23 63.48
C PRO A 203 9.52 48.40 62.66
N SER A 204 8.64 47.69 63.37
CA SER A 204 7.50 46.97 62.78
C SER A 204 6.56 47.89 61.99
N GLY A 205 5.98 47.37 60.90
CA GLY A 205 4.97 48.08 60.10
C GLY A 205 5.57 49.03 59.06
N THR A 206 6.87 48.89 58.79
CA THR A 206 7.58 49.72 57.79
C THR A 206 7.50 49.10 56.40
N LEU A 207 7.15 49.93 55.42
CA LEU A 207 7.02 49.58 54.00
C LEU A 207 8.18 50.17 53.19
N PHE A 208 9.02 49.32 52.56
CA PHE A 208 10.18 49.75 51.77
C PHE A 208 9.93 49.70 50.26
N PHE A 209 10.41 50.72 49.55
CA PHE A 209 10.26 50.83 48.09
C PHE A 209 11.55 50.60 47.30
N ARG A 210 12.73 50.68 47.93
CA ARG A 210 14.03 50.48 47.25
C ARG A 210 15.16 50.20 48.26
N ILE A 211 15.97 49.16 48.01
CA ILE A 211 17.17 48.78 48.79
C ILE A 211 18.39 48.85 47.86
N ASN A 212 19.38 49.71 48.14
CA ASN A 212 20.41 50.07 47.16
C ASN A 212 21.76 49.32 47.27
N GLU A 213 21.97 48.38 48.21
CA GLU A 213 23.31 47.81 48.47
C GLU A 213 23.34 46.31 48.86
N ARG A 214 24.44 45.62 48.50
CA ARG A 214 24.73 44.20 48.78
C ARG A 214 25.44 44.04 50.14
N ALA A 215 24.93 43.16 51.01
CA ALA A 215 25.58 42.79 52.28
C ALA A 215 25.79 41.27 52.41
N ALA A 216 26.66 40.83 53.33
CA ALA A 216 27.19 39.47 53.44
C ALA A 216 26.17 38.35 53.77
N ASN A 217 24.89 38.68 54.03
CA ASN A 217 23.83 37.74 54.39
C ASN A 217 22.59 37.84 53.47
N GLN A 218 22.76 38.35 52.24
CA GLN A 218 21.68 38.48 51.25
C GLN A 218 21.36 37.11 50.59
N PRO A 219 20.08 36.81 50.26
CA PRO A 219 19.75 35.70 49.35
C PRO A 219 20.52 35.84 48.04
N ASP A 220 21.16 34.76 47.60
CA ASP A 220 22.00 34.77 46.40
C ASP A 220 21.24 35.29 45.16
N ASN A 221 21.65 36.45 44.66
CA ASN A 221 21.41 36.87 43.28
C ASN A 221 22.76 37.15 42.62
N THR A 222 23.04 36.44 41.53
CA THR A 222 24.35 36.39 40.84
C THR A 222 24.63 37.62 39.96
N TYR A 223 23.70 38.58 39.82
CA TYR A 223 23.89 39.73 38.91
C TYR A 223 23.64 41.08 39.60
N GLY A 224 24.56 42.03 39.41
CA GLY A 224 24.69 43.28 40.17
C GLY A 224 23.56 44.31 40.03
N TYR A 225 23.54 45.24 40.99
CA TYR A 225 22.50 46.24 41.32
C TYR A 225 21.11 45.65 41.56
N PHE A 226 20.57 45.88 42.75
CA PHE A 226 19.38 45.23 43.29
C PHE A 226 18.28 46.28 43.44
N ASP A 227 17.22 46.20 42.63
CA ASP A 227 15.96 46.91 42.90
C ASP A 227 14.97 45.88 43.46
N ALA A 228 14.69 45.95 44.75
CA ALA A 228 13.66 45.11 45.37
C ALA A 228 12.81 45.88 46.35
N GLN A 229 11.61 45.37 46.52
CA GLN A 229 10.65 45.83 47.51
C GLN A 229 10.62 44.83 48.65
N ALA A 230 10.68 45.33 49.88
CA ALA A 230 10.75 44.51 51.07
C ALA A 230 9.77 45.00 52.12
N TRP A 231 9.04 44.11 52.76
CA TRP A 231 8.04 44.43 53.77
C TRP A 231 8.36 43.69 55.07
N GLN A 232 8.24 44.37 56.20
CA GLN A 232 8.36 43.75 57.52
C GLN A 232 7.06 43.90 58.30
N PHE A 233 6.52 42.76 58.70
CA PHE A 233 5.33 42.65 59.52
C PHE A 233 5.71 42.12 60.89
N ASP A 234 5.02 42.61 61.91
CA ASP A 234 5.08 42.06 63.27
C ASP A 234 3.67 41.58 63.60
N VAL A 235 3.56 40.29 63.89
CA VAL A 235 2.28 39.65 64.20
C VAL A 235 2.45 38.90 65.52
N GLY A 236 2.43 39.65 66.63
CA GLY A 236 2.60 39.08 67.98
C GLY A 236 4.07 38.84 68.33
N ASP A 237 4.47 37.58 68.57
CA ASP A 237 5.83 37.20 68.99
C ASP A 237 6.78 36.91 67.81
N GLN A 238 6.34 37.15 66.57
CA GLN A 238 7.06 36.81 65.34
C GLN A 238 7.17 38.01 64.39
N LYS A 239 8.40 38.28 63.95
CA LYS A 239 8.70 39.22 62.87
C LYS A 239 8.84 38.45 61.56
N THR A 240 8.07 38.84 60.55
CA THR A 240 8.13 38.26 59.21
C THR A 240 8.65 39.28 58.22
N GLN A 241 9.63 38.88 57.41
CA GLN A 241 10.14 39.68 56.30
C GLN A 241 9.85 39.02 54.98
N PHE A 242 9.46 39.85 54.02
CA PHE A 242 9.11 39.47 52.68
C PHE A 242 9.87 40.35 51.69
N ILE A 243 10.48 39.75 50.66
CA ILE A 243 11.23 40.47 49.62
C ILE A 243 10.78 39.98 48.24
N ILE A 244 10.51 40.91 47.33
CA ILE A 244 10.25 40.63 45.91
C ILE A 244 11.45 41.13 45.08
N TYR A 245 12.16 40.21 44.43
CA TYR A 245 13.23 40.53 43.48
C TYR A 245 12.67 40.72 42.06
N ASN A 246 11.84 39.77 41.64
CA ASN A 246 11.11 39.76 40.38
C ASN A 246 9.91 38.81 40.52
N ASP A 247 9.08 38.73 39.47
CA ASP A 247 7.87 37.89 39.45
C ASP A 247 8.11 36.38 39.74
N SER A 248 9.36 35.91 39.61
CA SER A 248 9.76 34.51 39.82
C SER A 248 10.58 34.31 41.08
N ASP A 249 11.04 35.36 41.76
CA ASP A 249 11.94 35.24 42.91
C ASP A 249 11.46 36.10 44.08
N MET A 250 10.48 35.54 44.79
CA MET A 250 9.91 36.10 46.01
C MET A 250 10.46 35.30 47.19
N LYS A 251 10.98 35.97 48.22
CA LYS A 251 11.59 35.34 49.39
C LYS A 251 10.89 35.73 50.68
N VAL A 252 10.88 34.82 51.64
CA VAL A 252 10.35 35.03 52.99
C VAL A 252 11.28 34.47 54.05
N ARG A 253 11.37 35.15 55.18
CA ARG A 253 11.99 34.63 56.40
C ARG A 253 11.27 35.16 57.63
N TYR A 254 11.48 34.51 58.75
CA TYR A 254 10.86 34.90 60.02
C TYR A 254 11.88 34.85 61.17
N LYS A 255 11.52 35.49 62.25
CA LYS A 255 12.26 35.52 63.51
C LYS A 255 11.28 35.52 64.67
N ASP A 256 11.49 34.61 65.61
CA ASP A 256 10.85 34.65 66.91
C ASP A 256 11.64 35.60 67.83
N ASP A 257 10.95 36.29 68.74
CA ASP A 257 11.59 37.26 69.62
C ASP A 257 12.76 36.66 70.43
N GLY A 258 13.93 37.29 70.31
CA GLY A 258 15.17 36.83 70.93
C GLY A 258 15.96 35.76 70.17
N GLN A 259 15.46 35.23 69.05
CA GLN A 259 16.15 34.22 68.22
C GLN A 259 16.81 34.82 66.97
N ARG A 260 17.68 34.04 66.31
CA ARG A 260 18.27 34.42 65.01
C ARG A 260 17.24 34.28 63.89
N TRP A 261 17.33 35.13 62.87
CA TRP A 261 16.55 35.00 61.64
C TRP A 261 16.73 33.63 61.00
N THR A 262 15.64 33.05 60.49
CA THR A 262 15.74 31.87 59.65
C THR A 262 16.43 32.18 58.33
N SER A 263 16.96 31.14 57.68
CA SER A 263 17.34 31.22 56.28
C SER A 263 16.16 31.68 55.41
N TRP A 264 16.46 32.33 54.29
CA TRP A 264 15.45 32.75 53.33
C TRP A 264 14.87 31.56 52.57
N ASN A 265 13.54 31.52 52.53
CA ASN A 265 12.79 30.52 51.78
C ASN A 265 12.16 31.18 50.55
N THR A 266 12.17 30.48 49.42
CA THR A 266 11.50 30.94 48.18
C THR A 266 10.00 30.70 48.30
N MET A 267 9.19 31.72 48.01
CA MET A 267 7.75 31.57 47.83
C MET A 267 7.42 31.05 46.43
N LEU A 268 6.41 30.20 46.33
CA LEU A 268 5.94 29.66 45.06
C LEU A 268 5.15 30.72 44.29
N THR A 269 5.50 30.93 43.03
CA THR A 269 4.78 31.81 42.10
C THR A 269 4.37 31.00 40.86
N SER A 270 3.46 31.54 40.04
CA SER A 270 3.04 30.88 38.79
C SER A 270 4.19 30.67 37.81
N LYS A 271 5.28 31.45 37.91
CA LYS A 271 6.49 31.32 37.10
C LYS A 271 7.48 30.25 37.61
N ASN A 272 7.27 29.72 38.82
CA ASN A 272 8.11 28.69 39.45
C ASN A 272 7.51 27.28 39.33
N LEU A 273 6.38 27.13 38.64
CA LEU A 273 5.74 25.84 38.37
C LEU A 273 6.30 25.23 37.09
N SER A 274 6.42 23.90 37.06
CA SER A 274 6.87 23.17 35.87
C SER A 274 5.74 22.42 35.18
N ASP A 275 5.64 22.55 33.85
CA ASP A 275 4.81 21.68 33.00
C ASP A 275 5.49 20.34 32.67
N SER A 276 6.77 20.19 33.04
CA SER A 276 7.54 18.98 32.72
C SER A 276 7.09 17.80 33.55
N VAL A 277 6.64 16.74 32.89
CA VAL A 277 6.22 15.47 33.50
C VAL A 277 7.34 14.43 33.59
N THR A 278 8.58 14.82 33.26
CA THR A 278 9.76 13.94 33.29
C THR A 278 10.88 14.49 34.18
N ASN A 279 10.63 15.59 34.89
CA ASN A 279 11.61 16.18 35.78
C ASN A 279 11.75 15.33 37.06
N SER A 280 12.98 15.00 37.44
CA SER A 280 13.29 14.25 38.66
C SER A 280 13.60 15.14 39.87
N ALA A 281 13.65 16.47 39.68
CA ALA A 281 13.84 17.44 40.75
C ALA A 281 12.72 17.35 41.80
N ARG A 282 13.07 17.36 43.09
CA ARG A 282 12.11 17.26 44.21
C ARG A 282 11.64 18.61 44.75
N ASP A 283 12.28 19.68 44.31
CA ASP A 283 12.18 21.06 44.79
C ASP A 283 11.45 21.99 43.81
N ILE A 284 11.00 21.46 42.67
CA ILE A 284 10.23 22.20 41.65
C ILE A 284 8.81 21.62 41.59
N PRO A 285 7.78 22.33 42.07
CA PRO A 285 6.41 21.85 42.01
C PRO A 285 5.86 21.81 40.57
N ALA A 286 5.00 20.83 40.31
CA ALA A 286 4.30 20.73 39.04
C ALA A 286 3.19 21.80 38.93
N SER A 287 2.99 22.32 37.72
CA SER A 287 1.81 23.13 37.42
C SER A 287 0.56 22.24 37.29
N VAL A 288 -0.63 22.84 37.34
CA VAL A 288 -1.88 22.16 36.98
C VAL A 288 -1.83 21.59 35.56
N GLY A 289 -1.15 22.28 34.63
CA GLY A 289 -0.92 21.81 33.27
C GLY A 289 -0.05 20.55 33.22
N GLY A 290 1.05 20.52 33.97
CA GLY A 290 1.91 19.34 34.11
C GLY A 290 1.17 18.14 34.70
N VAL A 291 0.38 18.35 35.77
CA VAL A 291 -0.46 17.30 36.37
C VAL A 291 -1.49 16.78 35.37
N LYS A 292 -2.14 17.67 34.62
CA LYS A 292 -3.10 17.28 33.58
C LYS A 292 -2.44 16.45 32.47
N ILE A 293 -1.26 16.86 32.00
CA ILE A 293 -0.49 16.11 30.98
C ILE A 293 -0.16 14.69 31.49
N ALA A 294 0.26 14.56 32.75
CA ALA A 294 0.55 13.25 33.34
C ALA A 294 -0.71 12.38 33.45
N TYR A 295 -1.82 12.96 33.90
CA TYR A 295 -3.11 12.28 33.99
C TYR A 295 -3.61 11.84 32.61
N ASP A 296 -3.61 12.73 31.62
CA ASP A 296 -4.01 12.41 30.25
C ASP A 296 -3.15 11.25 29.69
N ARG A 297 -1.83 11.27 29.91
CA ARG A 297 -0.94 10.16 29.50
C ARG A 297 -1.27 8.83 30.20
N ALA A 298 -1.64 8.87 31.48
CA ALA A 298 -2.05 7.68 32.23
C ALA A 298 -3.40 7.14 31.71
N VAL A 299 -4.38 8.01 31.49
CA VAL A 299 -5.68 7.66 30.92
C VAL A 299 -5.53 7.07 29.51
N GLU A 300 -4.67 7.65 28.67
CA GLU A 300 -4.38 7.10 27.34
C GLU A 300 -3.62 5.76 27.39
N ALA A 301 -2.85 5.51 28.45
CA ALA A 301 -2.22 4.21 28.66
C ALA A 301 -3.24 3.15 29.14
N GLU A 302 -4.18 3.51 30.01
CA GLU A 302 -5.25 2.62 30.48
C GLU A 302 -6.22 2.19 29.36
N LYS A 303 -6.40 3.04 28.33
CA LYS A 303 -7.22 2.71 27.15
C LYS A 303 -6.57 1.72 26.18
N LYS A 304 -5.28 1.36 26.36
CA LYS A 304 -4.61 0.39 25.48
C LYS A 304 -5.09 -1.02 25.83
N GLY A 305 -6.11 -1.47 25.10
CA GLY A 305 -6.49 -2.89 25.07
C GLY A 305 -5.37 -3.80 24.55
N LEU A 306 -5.71 -5.06 24.27
CA LEU A 306 -4.73 -6.03 23.76
C LEU A 306 -3.98 -5.50 22.51
N PRO A 307 -2.63 -5.56 22.49
CA PRO A 307 -1.86 -5.05 21.37
C PRO A 307 -2.12 -5.89 20.10
N THR A 308 -2.16 -5.21 18.94
CA THR A 308 -2.19 -5.88 17.64
C THR A 308 -1.00 -6.83 17.50
N GLY A 309 -1.25 -8.05 17.05
CA GLY A 309 -0.27 -9.13 16.97
C GLY A 309 -0.22 -10.06 18.19
N ALA A 310 -0.92 -9.73 19.28
CA ALA A 310 -1.02 -10.65 20.43
C ALA A 310 -1.84 -11.89 20.09
N VAL A 311 -1.35 -13.06 20.53
CA VAL A 311 -2.01 -14.36 20.32
C VAL A 311 -2.75 -14.78 21.59
N LEU A 312 -4.01 -15.18 21.43
CA LEU A 312 -4.88 -15.65 22.51
C LEU A 312 -5.56 -16.97 22.11
N GLY A 313 -5.77 -17.84 23.10
CA GLY A 313 -6.61 -19.03 22.95
C GLY A 313 -8.06 -18.74 23.29
N PHE A 314 -8.99 -19.15 22.43
CA PHE A 314 -10.43 -19.06 22.66
C PHE A 314 -11.04 -20.46 22.59
N ALA A 315 -12.12 -20.69 23.36
CA ALA A 315 -12.85 -21.96 23.31
C ALA A 315 -13.35 -22.27 21.89
N LYS A 316 -13.36 -23.56 21.53
CA LYS A 316 -13.83 -24.04 20.23
C LYS A 316 -15.29 -23.61 20.00
N GLY A 317 -15.56 -23.00 18.84
CA GLY A 317 -16.88 -22.45 18.50
C GLY A 317 -17.02 -20.94 18.74
N VAL A 318 -16.08 -20.31 19.45
CA VAL A 318 -16.03 -18.84 19.59
C VAL A 318 -15.28 -18.22 18.42
N THR A 319 -15.90 -17.20 17.80
CA THR A 319 -15.26 -16.35 16.79
C THR A 319 -15.08 -14.94 17.35
N PRO A 320 -13.90 -14.61 17.88
CA PRO A 320 -13.69 -13.31 18.53
C PRO A 320 -13.55 -12.17 17.51
N THR A 321 -14.28 -11.08 17.72
CA THR A 321 -14.24 -9.88 16.88
C THR A 321 -12.88 -9.19 16.92
N GLY A 322 -12.34 -8.80 15.76
CA GLY A 322 -11.05 -8.10 15.68
C GLY A 322 -9.82 -9.01 15.69
N PHE A 323 -10.01 -10.33 15.55
CA PHE A 323 -8.94 -11.32 15.49
C PHE A 323 -8.98 -12.12 14.19
N LEU A 324 -7.83 -12.65 13.80
CA LEU A 324 -7.69 -13.63 12.71
C LEU A 324 -7.23 -14.96 13.29
N LYS A 325 -7.60 -16.06 12.63
CA LYS A 325 -7.26 -17.41 13.11
C LYS A 325 -5.77 -17.70 12.87
N CYS A 326 -5.07 -18.28 13.84
CA CYS A 326 -3.66 -18.66 13.68
C CYS A 326 -3.53 -19.96 12.86
N ASP A 327 -3.77 -19.88 11.55
CA ASP A 327 -3.87 -21.03 10.64
C ASP A 327 -2.79 -21.08 9.55
N GLY A 328 -1.83 -20.15 9.58
CA GLY A 328 -0.79 -20.08 8.55
C GLY A 328 -1.20 -19.39 7.25
N THR A 329 -2.44 -18.89 7.15
CA THR A 329 -2.91 -18.21 5.93
C THR A 329 -2.27 -16.85 5.73
N ILE A 330 -2.37 -16.34 4.50
CA ILE A 330 -1.91 -15.01 4.14
C ILE A 330 -3.05 -14.01 4.33
N PHE A 331 -2.79 -12.89 5.02
CA PHE A 331 -3.75 -11.80 5.18
C PHE A 331 -3.41 -10.59 4.27
N ASN A 332 -4.41 -9.76 3.99
CA ASN A 332 -4.20 -8.56 3.19
C ASN A 332 -3.52 -7.47 4.04
N ARG A 333 -2.28 -7.13 3.69
CA ARG A 333 -1.51 -6.08 4.38
C ARG A 333 -2.15 -4.68 4.31
N HIS A 334 -2.96 -4.40 3.29
CA HIS A 334 -3.66 -3.11 3.19
C HIS A 334 -4.85 -3.05 4.14
N THR A 335 -5.47 -4.20 4.42
CA THR A 335 -6.57 -4.32 5.39
C THR A 335 -6.06 -4.34 6.83
N TYR A 336 -4.89 -4.97 7.08
CA TYR A 336 -4.29 -5.09 8.41
C TYR A 336 -2.83 -4.61 8.44
N PRO A 337 -2.55 -3.32 8.20
CA PRO A 337 -1.19 -2.79 8.12
C PRO A 337 -0.44 -2.86 9.45
N ASP A 338 -1.13 -2.68 10.58
CA ASP A 338 -0.51 -2.74 11.89
C ASP A 338 -0.13 -4.16 12.29
N LEU A 339 -0.95 -5.15 11.91
CA LEU A 339 -0.60 -6.56 12.08
C LEU A 339 0.61 -6.94 11.22
N TYR A 340 0.68 -6.46 9.97
CA TYR A 340 1.84 -6.68 9.10
C TYR A 340 3.14 -6.17 9.70
N ARG A 341 3.12 -4.98 10.31
CA ARG A 341 4.26 -4.41 11.02
C ARG A 341 4.59 -5.19 12.30
N ALA A 342 3.58 -5.56 13.10
CA ALA A 342 3.75 -6.33 14.32
C ALA A 342 4.39 -7.72 14.06
N LEU A 343 4.10 -8.32 12.91
CA LEU A 343 4.68 -9.59 12.46
C LEU A 343 6.04 -9.45 11.76
N GLY A 344 6.68 -8.28 11.83
CA GLY A 344 8.00 -8.05 11.25
C GLY A 344 7.97 -8.00 9.72
N ASN A 345 6.99 -7.28 9.15
CA ASN A 345 6.77 -7.12 7.71
C ASN A 345 6.46 -8.45 7.00
N LYS A 346 5.67 -9.31 7.65
CA LYS A 346 5.19 -10.57 7.11
C LYS A 346 3.68 -10.57 7.04
N ASN A 347 3.13 -11.04 5.93
CA ASN A 347 1.70 -11.13 5.69
C ASN A 347 1.15 -12.55 5.92
N THR A 348 1.92 -13.42 6.60
CA THR A 348 1.52 -14.78 6.92
C THR A 348 1.23 -14.89 8.42
N LEU A 349 0.08 -15.45 8.78
CA LEU A 349 -0.30 -15.68 10.17
C LEU A 349 0.54 -16.83 10.77
N PRO A 350 0.76 -16.87 12.10
CA PRO A 350 1.32 -18.05 12.75
C PRO A 350 0.44 -19.27 12.49
N ASN A 351 1.03 -20.42 12.16
CA ASN A 351 0.28 -21.68 12.06
C ASN A 351 0.34 -22.42 13.41
N LEU A 352 -0.72 -22.30 14.19
CA LEU A 352 -0.87 -22.95 15.50
C LEU A 352 -1.95 -24.04 15.46
N GLN A 353 -2.24 -24.60 14.28
CA GLN A 353 -3.19 -25.70 14.10
C GLN A 353 -2.53 -27.09 14.06
N ARG A 354 -1.22 -27.18 14.35
CA ARG A 354 -0.49 -28.45 14.24
C ARG A 354 -0.98 -29.44 15.30
N SER A 355 -1.38 -30.62 14.84
CA SER A 355 -1.81 -31.73 15.71
C SER A 355 -0.73 -32.80 15.76
N ASP A 356 -0.51 -33.35 16.96
CA ASP A 356 0.36 -34.50 17.19
C ASP A 356 -0.44 -35.82 17.22
N VAL A 357 -1.74 -35.78 16.92
CA VAL A 357 -2.61 -36.96 16.88
C VAL A 357 -2.09 -37.95 15.84
N GLY A 358 -1.98 -39.22 16.24
CA GLY A 358 -1.37 -40.28 15.43
C GLY A 358 0.10 -40.55 15.73
N MET A 359 0.77 -39.72 16.55
CA MET A 359 2.13 -39.98 17.01
C MET A 359 2.19 -41.23 17.91
N LEU A 360 3.25 -42.02 17.76
CA LEU A 360 3.54 -43.19 18.59
C LEU A 360 4.56 -42.87 19.69
N ALA A 361 4.36 -43.41 20.88
CA ALA A 361 5.32 -43.34 21.98
C ALA A 361 5.26 -44.62 22.84
N TYR A 362 6.40 -44.99 23.44
CA TYR A 362 6.48 -46.11 24.37
C TYR A 362 6.31 -45.63 25.81
N PHE A 363 5.44 -46.29 26.57
CA PHE A 363 5.18 -46.02 27.97
C PHE A 363 5.75 -47.17 28.83
N PRO A 364 6.55 -46.87 29.87
CA PRO A 364 7.14 -47.89 30.75
C PRO A 364 6.17 -48.38 31.84
N HIS A 365 4.88 -48.02 31.78
CA HIS A 365 3.85 -48.36 32.75
C HIS A 365 2.49 -48.58 32.08
N ASP A 366 1.58 -49.26 32.77
CA ASP A 366 0.24 -49.60 32.23
C ASP A 366 -0.81 -48.49 32.36
N ASN A 367 -0.61 -47.51 33.25
CA ASN A 367 -1.53 -46.39 33.44
C ASN A 367 -1.41 -45.37 32.30
N ILE A 368 -2.07 -45.62 31.17
CA ILE A 368 -1.95 -44.77 29.98
C ILE A 368 -2.61 -43.40 30.22
N PRO A 369 -1.90 -42.27 30.01
CA PRO A 369 -2.47 -40.94 30.22
C PRO A 369 -3.66 -40.63 29.32
N ALA A 370 -4.55 -39.77 29.80
CA ALA A 370 -5.67 -39.28 29.01
C ALA A 370 -5.19 -38.67 27.68
N GLY A 371 -5.90 -39.01 26.59
CA GLY A 371 -5.52 -38.58 25.24
C GLY A 371 -4.54 -39.51 24.52
N TRP A 372 -4.08 -40.59 25.16
CA TRP A 372 -3.33 -41.69 24.54
C TRP A 372 -4.13 -42.98 24.58
N LEU A 373 -3.92 -43.84 23.58
CA LEU A 373 -4.53 -45.17 23.49
C LEU A 373 -3.46 -46.23 23.24
N PRO A 374 -3.53 -47.42 23.85
CA PRO A 374 -2.61 -48.51 23.54
C PRO A 374 -2.79 -49.01 22.10
N CYS A 375 -1.70 -49.46 21.46
CA CYS A 375 -1.74 -50.11 20.15
C CYS A 375 -2.05 -51.61 20.32
N ASP A 376 -3.29 -51.92 20.71
CA ASP A 376 -3.78 -53.27 21.02
C ASP A 376 -4.74 -53.85 19.98
N GLY A 377 -5.06 -53.08 18.93
CA GLY A 377 -6.00 -53.51 17.90
C GLY A 377 -7.47 -53.17 18.19
N GLU A 378 -7.78 -52.42 19.25
CA GLU A 378 -9.15 -51.95 19.48
C GLU A 378 -9.59 -50.93 18.41
N SER A 379 -10.90 -50.78 18.21
CA SER A 379 -11.45 -49.79 17.26
C SER A 379 -11.76 -48.46 17.95
N VAL A 380 -11.35 -47.35 17.34
CA VAL A 380 -11.80 -46.02 17.79
C VAL A 380 -13.04 -45.57 17.03
N THR A 381 -13.86 -44.71 17.64
CA THR A 381 -15.04 -44.14 16.99
C THR A 381 -14.77 -42.74 16.44
N GLN A 382 -15.41 -42.40 15.32
CA GLN A 382 -15.35 -41.05 14.74
C GLN A 382 -15.88 -39.98 15.71
N ALA A 383 -16.86 -40.32 16.55
CA ALA A 383 -17.44 -39.39 17.52
C ALA A 383 -16.44 -39.03 18.62
N GLN A 384 -15.67 -40.00 19.12
CA GLN A 384 -14.77 -39.80 20.26
C GLN A 384 -13.38 -39.32 19.85
N TYR A 385 -12.88 -39.78 18.70
CA TYR A 385 -11.53 -39.48 18.19
C TYR A 385 -11.56 -39.19 16.67
N PRO A 386 -12.21 -38.10 16.22
CA PRO A 386 -12.48 -37.84 14.80
C PRO A 386 -11.21 -37.71 13.95
N GLU A 387 -10.17 -37.03 14.46
CA GLU A 387 -8.92 -36.84 13.72
C GLU A 387 -8.15 -38.16 13.59
N LEU A 388 -8.00 -38.91 14.69
CA LEU A 388 -7.32 -40.20 14.69
C LEU A 388 -8.05 -41.21 13.79
N TYR A 389 -9.39 -41.27 13.89
CA TYR A 389 -10.22 -42.12 13.05
C TYR A 389 -9.97 -41.87 11.55
N ARG A 390 -9.89 -40.60 11.14
CA ARG A 390 -9.59 -40.21 9.76
C ARG A 390 -8.17 -40.64 9.33
N TYR A 391 -7.17 -40.54 10.20
CA TYR A 391 -5.81 -40.96 9.88
C TYR A 391 -5.64 -42.47 9.74
N LEU A 392 -6.31 -43.23 10.60
CA LEU A 392 -6.28 -44.69 10.56
C LEU A 392 -7.13 -45.23 9.40
N GLY A 393 -8.33 -44.68 9.21
CA GLY A 393 -9.28 -45.16 8.20
C GLY A 393 -9.50 -46.67 8.34
N ASN A 394 -9.26 -47.40 7.25
CA ASN A 394 -9.32 -48.87 7.24
C ASN A 394 -7.94 -49.54 7.23
N LYS A 395 -6.86 -48.80 7.54
CA LYS A 395 -5.47 -49.25 7.31
C LYS A 395 -5.05 -50.46 8.14
N TYR A 396 -5.54 -50.55 9.38
CA TYR A 396 -5.23 -51.65 10.30
C TYR A 396 -6.44 -52.58 10.52
N GLY A 397 -7.54 -52.35 9.81
CA GLY A 397 -8.84 -53.00 10.00
C GLY A 397 -9.98 -52.01 9.83
N ALA A 398 -11.21 -52.51 9.73
CA ALA A 398 -12.39 -51.65 9.58
C ALA A 398 -12.61 -50.73 10.79
N ASN A 399 -13.27 -49.59 10.56
CA ASN A 399 -13.73 -48.67 11.61
C ASN A 399 -12.60 -48.11 12.48
N GLY A 400 -11.51 -47.60 11.87
CA GLY A 400 -10.46 -46.92 12.62
C GLY A 400 -9.73 -47.84 13.60
N LYS A 401 -9.52 -49.11 13.24
CA LYS A 401 -8.81 -50.06 14.10
C LYS A 401 -7.40 -49.54 14.43
N LEU A 402 -7.01 -49.63 15.70
CA LEU A 402 -5.67 -49.30 16.16
C LEU A 402 -4.66 -50.34 15.65
N PRO A 403 -3.37 -50.00 15.53
CA PRO A 403 -2.34 -50.99 15.22
C PRO A 403 -2.28 -52.06 16.31
N GLU A 404 -2.12 -53.33 15.93
CA GLU A 404 -1.98 -54.44 16.88
C GLU A 404 -0.49 -54.76 17.08
N ALA A 405 0.12 -54.12 18.08
CA ALA A 405 1.57 -54.14 18.29
C ALA A 405 2.05 -55.14 19.35
N GLY A 406 1.14 -55.71 20.16
CA GLY A 406 1.48 -56.52 21.34
C GLY A 406 2.36 -57.75 21.07
N ASN A 407 2.36 -58.28 19.85
CA ASN A 407 3.18 -59.43 19.44
C ASN A 407 4.10 -59.13 18.24
N ARG A 408 4.42 -57.84 17.96
CA ARG A 408 5.15 -57.44 16.75
C ARG A 408 6.31 -56.50 17.03
N PHE A 409 7.36 -56.62 16.23
CA PHE A 409 8.41 -55.60 16.14
C PHE A 409 8.04 -54.54 15.10
N ILE A 410 8.34 -53.27 15.42
CA ILE A 410 8.09 -52.15 14.51
C ILE A 410 9.31 -51.91 13.63
N ARG A 411 9.08 -51.78 12.32
CA ARG A 411 10.09 -51.38 11.32
C ARG A 411 9.55 -50.26 10.44
N ASN A 412 10.46 -49.51 9.81
CA ASN A 412 10.07 -48.43 8.90
C ASN A 412 9.48 -48.97 7.58
N ALA A 413 8.55 -48.20 7.01
CA ALA A 413 8.08 -48.38 5.65
C ALA A 413 9.22 -48.10 4.65
N GLY A 414 9.17 -48.73 3.47
CA GLY A 414 10.22 -48.64 2.46
C GLY A 414 10.56 -49.99 1.83
N ALA A 415 11.27 -49.97 0.70
CA ALA A 415 11.61 -51.18 -0.09
C ALA A 415 10.38 -52.06 -0.40
N GLY A 416 9.27 -51.44 -0.80
CA GLY A 416 8.02 -52.15 -1.14
C GLY A 416 7.08 -52.44 0.04
N LEU A 417 7.49 -52.14 1.28
CA LEU A 417 6.62 -52.24 2.47
C LEU A 417 5.87 -50.93 2.70
N ALA A 418 4.54 -50.99 2.65
CA ALA A 418 3.67 -49.86 2.94
C ALA A 418 3.35 -49.76 4.45
N VAL A 419 2.94 -48.57 4.90
CA VAL A 419 2.48 -48.38 6.28
C VAL A 419 1.24 -49.24 6.52
N GLY A 420 1.30 -50.11 7.52
CA GLY A 420 0.22 -51.05 7.87
C GLY A 420 0.45 -52.49 7.40
N THR A 421 1.45 -52.75 6.55
CA THR A 421 1.80 -54.12 6.14
C THR A 421 2.27 -54.95 7.34
N LEU A 422 1.65 -56.11 7.56
CA LEU A 422 2.06 -57.09 8.55
C LEU A 422 3.00 -58.11 7.90
N GLN A 423 4.09 -58.46 8.59
CA GLN A 423 5.00 -59.52 8.19
C GLN A 423 4.99 -60.63 9.24
N ASN A 424 5.10 -61.87 8.80
CA ASN A 424 5.38 -63.00 9.67
C ASN A 424 6.87 -63.05 10.01
N ASP A 425 7.24 -63.88 10.98
CA ASP A 425 8.64 -64.20 11.22
C ASP A 425 9.24 -64.88 9.99
N ALA A 426 10.49 -64.54 9.71
CA ALA A 426 11.24 -65.14 8.61
C ALA A 426 12.71 -65.16 9.00
N ILE A 427 13.33 -66.33 8.84
CA ILE A 427 14.78 -66.50 8.89
C ILE A 427 15.24 -66.76 7.46
N LYS A 428 16.33 -66.12 7.02
CA LYS A 428 16.88 -66.42 5.69
C LYS A 428 17.32 -67.88 5.62
N THR A 429 17.10 -68.50 4.46
CA THR A 429 17.66 -69.81 4.16
C THR A 429 19.16 -69.80 4.41
N HIS A 430 19.64 -70.79 5.16
CA HIS A 430 21.04 -71.01 5.45
C HIS A 430 21.39 -72.46 5.10
N GLU A 431 22.49 -72.63 4.37
CA GLU A 431 23.05 -73.95 4.09
C GLU A 431 24.26 -74.15 5.00
N ILE A 432 24.30 -75.26 5.72
CA ILE A 432 25.42 -75.64 6.58
C ILE A 432 26.13 -76.80 5.91
N GLN A 433 27.36 -76.57 5.46
CA GLN A 433 28.22 -77.63 4.93
C GLN A 433 28.90 -78.35 6.10
N VAL A 434 28.62 -79.63 6.25
CA VAL A 434 29.29 -80.48 7.23
C VAL A 434 30.45 -81.26 6.60
N PRO A 435 31.56 -81.50 7.31
CA PRO A 435 32.63 -82.36 6.82
C PRO A 435 32.16 -83.81 6.62
N ASP A 436 32.83 -84.55 5.75
CA ASP A 436 32.59 -85.98 5.48
C ASP A 436 33.40 -86.84 6.48
N SER A 437 32.87 -87.98 6.96
CA SER A 437 33.62 -88.88 7.86
C SER A 437 33.95 -90.21 7.21
N SER A 438 35.14 -90.73 7.51
CA SER A 438 35.61 -92.04 7.06
C SER A 438 35.16 -93.20 7.97
N THR A 439 34.27 -92.98 8.94
CA THR A 439 33.83 -93.99 9.92
C THR A 439 32.32 -93.98 10.14
N LEU A 440 31.69 -95.15 10.11
CA LEU A 440 30.25 -95.34 10.34
C LEU A 440 29.81 -94.78 11.71
N GLY A 441 28.83 -93.87 11.70
CA GLY A 441 27.99 -93.54 12.85
C GLY A 441 28.68 -93.00 14.10
N ARG A 442 29.82 -92.29 13.99
CA ARG A 442 30.50 -91.74 15.16
C ARG A 442 30.10 -90.28 15.42
N ASN A 443 29.11 -90.07 16.29
CA ASN A 443 28.85 -88.78 16.89
C ASN A 443 29.99 -88.41 17.85
N ALA A 444 30.86 -87.49 17.44
CA ALA A 444 31.91 -86.91 18.27
C ALA A 444 31.48 -85.53 18.76
N GLY A 445 30.54 -85.48 19.71
CA GLY A 445 30.04 -84.22 20.27
C GLY A 445 29.16 -83.43 19.30
N VAL A 446 29.49 -82.15 19.05
CA VAL A 446 28.64 -81.13 18.39
C VAL A 446 28.70 -81.16 16.84
N PHE A 447 29.50 -82.05 16.23
CA PHE A 447 29.59 -82.17 14.77
C PHE A 447 28.94 -83.45 14.25
N HIS A 448 28.10 -83.31 13.21
CA HIS A 448 27.55 -84.42 12.43
C HIS A 448 28.27 -84.51 11.09
N TYR A 449 28.61 -85.72 10.65
CA TYR A 449 29.24 -85.99 9.36
C TYR A 449 28.22 -86.64 8.42
N ALA A 450 28.25 -86.32 7.13
CA ALA A 450 27.45 -87.02 6.12
C ALA A 450 28.14 -88.33 5.68
N GLU A 451 27.38 -89.36 5.29
CA GLU A 451 27.92 -90.62 4.78
C GLU A 451 28.22 -90.52 3.27
N ARG A 452 29.43 -90.90 2.83
CA ARG A 452 29.69 -91.11 1.39
C ARG A 452 29.46 -92.57 1.00
N GLY A 453 28.31 -92.85 0.37
CA GLY A 453 28.08 -94.07 -0.42
C GLY A 453 27.57 -95.32 0.32
N GLY A 454 26.91 -95.18 1.49
CA GLY A 454 26.28 -96.29 2.22
C GLY A 454 24.81 -96.56 1.82
N ALA A 455 24.34 -97.79 2.00
CA ALA A 455 22.98 -98.26 1.64
C ALA A 455 21.84 -97.73 2.55
N HIS A 456 22.15 -96.85 3.51
CA HIS A 456 21.18 -96.16 4.36
C HIS A 456 21.26 -94.64 4.16
N ASN A 457 21.19 -94.21 2.91
CA ASN A 457 21.04 -92.80 2.53
C ASN A 457 19.63 -92.30 2.87
N SER A 458 19.37 -92.06 4.15
CA SER A 458 18.24 -91.22 4.54
C SER A 458 18.63 -89.80 4.12
N GLU A 459 17.97 -89.24 3.10
CA GLU A 459 18.42 -88.03 2.39
C GLU A 459 18.61 -86.78 3.29
N TYR A 460 18.22 -86.81 4.57
CA TYR A 460 18.49 -85.74 5.54
C TYR A 460 18.66 -86.25 6.98
N ASN A 461 19.64 -85.71 7.72
CA ASN A 461 19.71 -85.77 9.18
C ASN A 461 19.01 -84.54 9.78
N ILE A 462 17.86 -84.71 10.46
CA ILE A 462 17.15 -83.59 11.11
C ILE A 462 17.78 -83.29 12.48
N LEU A 463 18.59 -82.23 12.54
CA LEU A 463 19.02 -81.60 13.78
C LEU A 463 17.90 -80.70 14.32
N THR A 464 17.17 -81.18 15.33
CA THR A 464 16.19 -80.33 16.04
C THR A 464 16.86 -79.69 17.24
N TYR A 465 17.35 -78.46 17.10
CA TYR A 465 17.66 -77.63 18.27
C TYR A 465 16.33 -77.06 18.78
N LYS A 466 15.85 -77.57 19.92
CA LYS A 466 14.75 -76.92 20.63
C LYS A 466 15.33 -75.66 21.26
N GLY A 467 14.96 -74.49 20.71
CA GLY A 467 15.09 -73.26 21.47
C GLY A 467 14.20 -73.34 22.72
N GLU A 468 14.42 -72.44 23.68
CA GLU A 468 13.44 -72.17 24.75
C GLU A 468 12.12 -71.69 24.14
N GLU A 469 11.05 -71.56 24.94
CA GLU A 469 9.75 -71.00 24.48
C GLU A 469 9.89 -69.62 23.78
N GLU A 470 11.00 -68.92 24.00
CA GLU A 470 11.32 -67.60 23.49
C GLU A 470 12.66 -67.60 22.72
N THR A 471 12.60 -67.42 21.39
CA THR A 471 13.78 -67.42 20.49
C THR A 471 14.24 -66.02 20.07
N ARG A 472 13.57 -64.96 20.54
CA ARG A 472 13.96 -63.55 20.26
C ARG A 472 15.13 -63.09 21.16
N PRO A 473 15.94 -62.10 20.76
CA PRO A 473 16.96 -61.50 21.62
C PRO A 473 16.39 -60.97 22.95
N LYS A 474 17.20 -60.88 24.01
CA LYS A 474 16.79 -60.30 25.31
C LYS A 474 16.13 -58.92 25.09
N ALA A 475 14.88 -58.78 25.52
CA ALA A 475 14.07 -57.58 25.30
C ALA A 475 13.48 -57.05 26.63
N ILE A 476 13.27 -55.73 26.69
CA ILE A 476 12.45 -55.07 27.71
C ILE A 476 11.15 -54.61 27.04
N ALA A 477 10.01 -54.90 27.64
CA ALA A 477 8.70 -54.57 27.07
C ALA A 477 8.19 -53.22 27.59
N PHE A 478 7.84 -52.31 26.68
CA PHE A 478 7.09 -51.09 26.95
C PHE A 478 5.78 -51.09 26.17
N LYS A 479 4.77 -50.38 26.66
CA LYS A 479 3.47 -50.28 26.01
C LYS A 479 3.52 -49.22 24.91
N LEU A 480 3.44 -49.65 23.65
CA LEU A 480 3.33 -48.73 22.53
C LEU A 480 1.92 -48.12 22.53
N CYS A 481 1.86 -46.80 22.57
CA CYS A 481 0.60 -46.04 22.54
C CYS A 481 0.62 -45.02 21.41
N ILE A 482 -0.58 -44.65 20.96
CA ILE A 482 -0.84 -43.65 19.95
C ILE A 482 -1.60 -42.46 20.54
N LYS A 483 -1.17 -41.24 20.19
CA LYS A 483 -1.83 -40.02 20.64
C LYS A 483 -3.18 -39.89 19.93
N ALA A 484 -4.25 -39.87 20.70
CA ALA A 484 -5.63 -39.90 20.22
C ALA A 484 -6.33 -38.55 20.32
N LYS A 485 -5.91 -37.68 21.25
CA LYS A 485 -6.41 -36.31 21.39
C LYS A 485 -5.25 -35.33 21.53
N ASN A 486 -5.43 -34.12 21.05
CA ASN A 486 -4.47 -33.04 21.26
C ASN A 486 -4.74 -32.34 22.60
N THR A 487 -3.69 -31.82 23.22
CA THR A 487 -3.76 -31.11 24.49
C THR A 487 -4.62 -29.82 24.40
N PHE A 488 -4.83 -29.30 23.19
CA PHE A 488 -5.59 -28.08 22.92
C PHE A 488 -6.85 -28.30 22.06
N ASP A 489 -7.44 -29.50 22.03
CA ASP A 489 -8.60 -29.80 21.16
C ASP A 489 -9.82 -28.89 21.40
N ASP A 490 -9.94 -28.30 22.60
CA ASP A 490 -11.01 -27.40 23.00
C ASP A 490 -10.67 -25.91 22.81
N VAL A 491 -9.47 -25.58 22.34
CA VAL A 491 -8.98 -24.21 22.18
C VAL A 491 -8.52 -23.96 20.75
N ILE A 492 -8.91 -22.81 20.19
CA ILE A 492 -8.41 -22.30 18.91
C ILE A 492 -7.61 -21.04 19.21
N PHE A 493 -6.41 -20.95 18.64
CA PHE A 493 -5.57 -19.76 18.75
C PHE A 493 -5.94 -18.73 17.68
N TRP A 494 -6.04 -17.48 18.13
CA TRP A 494 -6.35 -16.32 17.32
C TRP A 494 -5.33 -15.20 17.59
N ILE A 495 -5.07 -14.36 16.59
CA ILE A 495 -4.15 -13.22 16.68
C ILE A 495 -4.91 -11.91 16.50
N LYS A 496 -4.66 -10.94 17.38
CA LYS A 496 -5.32 -9.64 17.35
C LYS A 496 -4.94 -8.90 16.08
N ALA A 497 -5.90 -8.66 15.19
CA ALA A 497 -5.66 -8.05 13.89
C ALA A 497 -5.96 -6.55 13.86
N PHE A 498 -6.96 -6.12 14.64
CA PHE A 498 -7.34 -4.72 14.81
C PHE A 498 -8.13 -4.55 16.11
N GLY A 499 -7.99 -3.40 16.81
CA GLY A 499 -8.78 -3.04 17.99
C GLY A 499 -10.28 -3.09 17.72
N GLU A 500 -11.13 -3.24 18.75
CA GLU A 500 -12.57 -3.04 18.53
C GLU A 500 -12.80 -1.70 17.84
N VAL A 501 -13.52 -1.72 16.72
CA VAL A 501 -13.99 -0.50 16.08
C VAL A 501 -15.12 0.03 16.95
N GLN A 502 -14.78 0.76 18.02
CA GLN A 502 -15.70 1.79 18.50
C GLN A 502 -15.72 2.88 17.43
N ASN A 503 -16.73 2.80 16.58
CA ASN A 503 -17.14 3.75 15.55
C ASN A 503 -16.24 3.88 14.30
N ALA A 504 -16.78 3.35 13.19
CA ALA A 504 -16.39 3.65 11.81
C ALA A 504 -16.67 5.12 11.39
N GLY A 505 -16.46 6.08 12.30
CA GLY A 505 -16.73 7.50 12.10
C GLY A 505 -15.72 8.44 12.76
N VAL A 506 -14.74 7.94 13.52
CA VAL A 506 -13.67 8.80 14.05
C VAL A 506 -12.46 8.68 13.13
N LEU A 507 -12.24 9.74 12.35
CA LEU A 507 -10.99 10.03 11.65
C LEU A 507 -9.85 9.95 12.69
N ASP A 508 -8.99 8.94 12.59
CA ASP A 508 -7.76 8.87 13.38
C ASP A 508 -6.85 10.03 12.94
N ALA A 509 -6.92 11.12 13.71
CA ALA A 509 -6.15 12.34 13.44
C ALA A 509 -4.64 12.07 13.43
N GLY A 510 -4.17 11.04 14.13
CA GLY A 510 -2.78 10.59 14.08
C GLY A 510 -2.44 9.92 12.75
N ARG A 511 -3.28 8.97 12.30
CA ARG A 511 -3.15 8.33 10.98
C ARG A 511 -3.22 9.34 9.84
N ILE A 512 -4.14 10.29 9.92
CA ILE A 512 -4.31 11.35 8.91
C ILE A 512 -3.15 12.31 8.97
N ALA A 513 -2.69 12.73 10.15
CA ALA A 513 -1.49 13.56 10.27
C ALA A 513 -0.26 12.85 9.70
N GLN A 514 -0.16 11.53 9.87
CA GLN A 514 0.95 10.73 9.35
C GLN A 514 0.85 10.52 7.84
N ASP A 515 -0.33 10.19 7.31
CA ASP A 515 -0.59 10.10 5.86
C ASP A 515 -0.44 11.47 5.17
N LEU A 516 -0.80 12.56 5.88
CA LEU A 516 -0.65 13.93 5.41
C LEU A 516 0.82 14.37 5.47
N GLN A 517 1.59 13.98 6.50
CA GLN A 517 3.04 14.18 6.55
C GLN A 517 3.77 13.38 5.45
N ASP A 518 3.39 12.12 5.25
CA ASP A 518 3.94 11.25 4.21
C ASP A 518 3.67 11.79 2.78
N LYS A 519 2.59 12.58 2.62
CA LYS A 519 2.28 13.31 1.38
C LYS A 519 2.86 14.73 1.33
N ALA A 520 2.97 15.44 2.45
CA ALA A 520 3.29 16.86 2.51
C ALA A 520 4.80 17.13 2.42
N ASP A 521 5.66 16.22 2.92
CA ASP A 521 7.11 16.48 3.00
C ASP A 521 7.95 15.74 1.96
N ARG A 522 7.33 15.14 0.94
CA ARG A 522 8.06 14.93 -0.31
C ARG A 522 8.07 16.28 -1.02
N ARG A 523 9.20 16.98 -1.02
CA ARG A 523 9.55 17.98 -2.05
C ARG A 523 9.46 17.32 -3.43
N HIS A 524 8.25 17.10 -3.91
CA HIS A 524 7.99 16.56 -5.22
C HIS A 524 7.73 17.74 -6.13
N THR A 525 8.80 18.14 -6.80
CA THR A 525 8.70 19.06 -7.92
C THR A 525 8.11 18.28 -9.10
N HIS A 526 6.96 18.73 -9.59
CA HIS A 526 6.43 18.23 -10.84
C HIS A 526 7.33 18.70 -11.97
N THR A 527 7.89 17.76 -12.73
CA THR A 527 8.53 18.10 -14.00
C THR A 527 7.45 18.17 -15.08
N ALA A 528 7.58 19.06 -16.07
CA ALA A 528 6.61 19.17 -17.18
C ALA A 528 6.40 17.83 -17.92
N SER A 529 7.39 16.93 -17.88
CA SER A 529 7.33 15.56 -18.40
C SER A 529 6.34 14.63 -17.68
N GLN A 530 5.93 14.96 -16.45
CA GLN A 530 4.97 14.17 -15.65
C GLN A 530 3.53 14.60 -15.87
N ILE A 531 3.31 15.71 -16.59
CA ILE A 531 1.98 16.16 -17.00
C ILE A 531 1.74 15.56 -18.37
N THR A 532 1.06 14.41 -18.41
CA THR A 532 0.59 13.80 -19.66
C THR A 532 -0.16 14.85 -20.48
N ASP A 533 0.16 14.91 -21.77
CA ASP A 533 -0.44 15.82 -22.76
C ASP A 533 -0.04 17.31 -22.72
N PHE A 534 0.85 17.76 -21.82
CA PHE A 534 1.30 19.16 -21.80
C PHE A 534 1.95 19.58 -23.14
N SER A 535 2.84 18.74 -23.68
CA SER A 535 3.47 18.97 -24.98
C SER A 535 2.46 18.95 -26.12
N ALA A 536 1.45 18.08 -26.06
CA ALA A 536 0.41 17.98 -27.09
C ALA A 536 -0.53 19.19 -27.07
N ALA A 537 -0.92 19.66 -25.89
CA ALA A 537 -1.74 20.86 -25.72
C ALA A 537 -0.99 22.12 -26.15
N THR A 538 0.28 22.25 -25.77
CA THR A 538 1.13 23.40 -26.13
C THR A 538 1.34 23.47 -27.65
N HIS A 539 1.67 22.35 -28.31
CA HIS A 539 1.78 22.31 -29.77
C HIS A 539 0.45 22.61 -30.46
N ARG A 540 -0.70 22.16 -29.91
CA ARG A 540 -2.03 22.51 -30.44
C ARG A 540 -2.28 24.02 -30.37
N VAL A 541 -1.99 24.66 -29.24
CA VAL A 541 -2.18 26.11 -29.07
C VAL A 541 -1.25 26.88 -30.00
N ILE A 542 0.03 26.52 -30.10
CA ILE A 542 0.99 27.20 -30.98
C ILE A 542 0.60 27.05 -32.46
N ASN A 543 0.28 25.83 -32.90
CA ASN A 543 -0.11 25.58 -34.30
C ASN A 543 -1.46 26.23 -34.65
N SER A 544 -2.33 26.48 -33.66
CA SER A 544 -3.57 27.25 -33.87
C SER A 544 -3.34 28.75 -33.99
N ALA A 545 -2.25 29.29 -33.44
CA ALA A 545 -1.98 30.72 -33.40
C ALA A 545 -1.33 31.24 -34.70
N PHE A 546 -0.41 30.46 -35.28
CA PHE A 546 0.21 30.78 -36.57
C PHE A 546 0.76 29.53 -37.25
N THR A 547 0.87 29.60 -38.58
CA THR A 547 1.64 28.64 -39.36
C THR A 547 3.10 29.09 -39.43
N TYR A 548 4.03 28.20 -39.11
CA TYR A 548 5.46 28.44 -39.20
C TYR A 548 6.07 27.66 -40.36
N GLN A 549 6.89 28.31 -41.18
CA GLN A 549 7.66 27.68 -42.24
C GLN A 549 9.06 28.30 -42.31
N LYS A 550 10.09 27.47 -42.37
CA LYS A 550 11.46 27.94 -42.64
C LYS A 550 11.80 27.67 -44.10
N ILE A 551 12.15 28.72 -44.85
CA ILE A 551 12.50 28.64 -46.27
C ILE A 551 13.87 29.27 -46.46
N GLY A 552 14.90 28.44 -46.63
CA GLY A 552 16.29 28.89 -46.66
C GLY A 552 16.66 29.64 -45.36
N GLY A 553 17.22 30.85 -45.51
CA GLY A 553 17.58 31.73 -44.39
C GLY A 553 16.41 32.52 -43.79
N PHE A 554 15.18 32.35 -44.29
CA PHE A 554 14.00 33.05 -43.82
C PHE A 554 13.13 32.18 -42.93
N GLU A 555 12.64 32.76 -41.84
CA GLU A 555 11.55 32.24 -41.02
C GLU A 555 10.27 32.98 -41.39
N VAL A 556 9.24 32.23 -41.79
CA VAL A 556 7.95 32.76 -42.22
C VAL A 556 6.88 32.35 -41.20
N ARG A 557 6.22 33.34 -40.60
CA ARG A 557 5.08 33.15 -39.69
C ARG A 557 3.84 33.76 -40.32
N LYS A 558 2.79 32.95 -40.49
CA LYS A 558 1.50 33.34 -41.06
C LYS A 558 0.40 33.22 -40.00
N TYR A 559 -0.24 34.33 -39.69
CA TYR A 559 -1.29 34.42 -38.68
C TYR A 559 -2.67 34.29 -39.34
N ALA A 560 -3.66 33.82 -38.58
CA ALA A 560 -5.02 33.58 -39.06
C ALA A 560 -5.76 34.88 -39.46
N ASP A 561 -5.32 36.03 -38.95
CA ASP A 561 -5.83 37.35 -39.31
C ASP A 561 -5.32 37.83 -40.69
N GLY A 562 -4.49 37.05 -41.39
CA GLY A 562 -3.88 37.40 -42.67
C GLY A 562 -2.55 38.15 -42.53
N THR A 563 -2.05 38.38 -41.32
CA THR A 563 -0.72 38.96 -41.09
C THR A 563 0.37 37.93 -41.38
N MET A 564 1.46 38.35 -42.01
CA MET A 564 2.66 37.55 -42.26
C MET A 564 3.90 38.30 -41.79
N ILE A 565 4.77 37.59 -41.10
CA ILE A 565 6.09 38.07 -40.69
C ILE A 565 7.14 37.18 -41.32
N GLN A 566 8.06 37.77 -42.07
CA GLN A 566 9.23 37.09 -42.62
C GLN A 566 10.49 37.69 -42.00
N THR A 567 11.27 36.87 -41.30
CA THR A 567 12.53 37.29 -40.68
C THR A 567 13.72 36.56 -41.29
N CYS A 568 14.78 37.27 -41.65
CA CYS A 568 16.04 36.68 -42.08
C CYS A 568 17.25 37.34 -41.42
N LEU A 569 18.30 36.55 -41.21
CA LEU A 569 19.60 37.06 -40.85
C LEU A 569 20.43 37.27 -42.13
N HIS A 570 20.89 38.49 -42.36
CA HIS A 570 21.79 38.81 -43.48
C HIS A 570 23.17 39.16 -42.93
N ARG A 571 24.23 38.52 -43.45
CA ARG A 571 25.62 38.77 -43.05
C ARG A 571 26.39 39.36 -44.24
N ARG A 572 27.13 40.44 -44.00
CA ARG A 572 27.97 41.12 -44.99
C ARG A 572 29.05 40.16 -45.50
N GLY A 573 28.96 39.78 -46.78
CA GLY A 573 29.97 38.98 -47.49
C GLY A 573 31.15 39.85 -47.93
N SER A 574 32.37 39.34 -47.81
CA SER A 574 33.64 40.07 -47.95
C SER A 574 34.08 40.42 -49.38
N THR A 575 33.18 40.57 -50.35
CA THR A 575 33.59 40.68 -51.77
C THR A 575 32.84 41.69 -52.65
N GLU A 576 32.11 42.66 -52.11
CA GLU A 576 31.67 43.82 -52.90
C GLU A 576 32.17 45.12 -52.27
N TYR A 577 33.47 45.34 -52.48
CA TYR A 577 34.20 46.52 -52.06
C TYR A 577 34.16 47.52 -53.23
N ASN A 578 33.12 48.37 -53.31
CA ASN A 578 33.17 49.53 -54.21
C ASN A 578 33.79 50.72 -53.46
N ARG A 579 35.10 50.87 -53.63
CA ARG A 579 35.93 51.88 -52.97
C ARG A 579 35.74 53.23 -53.66
N ASN A 580 34.74 54.02 -53.26
CA ASN A 580 34.73 55.46 -53.53
C ASN A 580 34.32 56.24 -52.26
N TYR A 581 35.19 57.17 -51.87
CA TYR A 581 35.31 57.75 -50.53
C TYR A 581 34.26 58.84 -50.23
N ASN A 582 33.10 58.87 -50.90
CA ASN A 582 32.04 59.88 -50.65
C ASN A 582 30.60 59.36 -50.90
N ASP A 583 30.36 58.05 -50.95
CA ASP A 583 29.01 57.49 -51.11
C ASP A 583 28.85 56.21 -50.25
N TYR A 584 28.55 56.37 -48.95
CA TYR A 584 28.32 55.27 -48.02
C TYR A 584 26.88 54.71 -48.15
N GLN A 585 26.55 54.10 -49.28
CA GLN A 585 25.25 53.44 -49.49
C GLN A 585 25.46 51.99 -49.96
N ASP A 586 25.52 51.06 -49.01
CA ASP A 586 25.44 49.61 -49.30
C ASP A 586 23.96 49.25 -49.53
N PHE A 587 23.61 48.84 -50.76
CA PHE A 587 22.26 48.36 -51.08
C PHE A 587 22.17 46.85 -50.88
N VAL A 588 21.41 46.41 -49.87
CA VAL A 588 21.05 44.99 -49.71
C VAL A 588 19.74 44.73 -50.43
N THR A 589 19.78 43.96 -51.52
CA THR A 589 18.55 43.47 -52.17
C THR A 589 18.13 42.15 -51.53
N LEU A 590 16.96 42.13 -50.90
CA LEU A 590 16.37 40.93 -50.33
C LEU A 590 15.23 40.44 -51.22
N VAL A 591 15.27 39.16 -51.56
CA VAL A 591 14.15 38.47 -52.21
C VAL A 591 13.44 37.63 -51.15
N TYR A 592 12.24 38.04 -50.76
CA TYR A 592 11.43 37.28 -49.79
C TYR A 592 10.89 36.00 -50.45
N PRO A 593 10.99 34.83 -49.79
CA PRO A 593 10.56 33.56 -50.36
C PRO A 593 9.03 33.44 -50.50
N VAL A 594 8.26 34.27 -49.80
CA VAL A 594 6.81 34.36 -49.95
C VAL A 594 6.43 35.80 -50.29
N ALA A 595 5.61 35.99 -51.31
CA ALA A 595 5.15 37.33 -51.69
C ALA A 595 4.16 37.90 -50.66
N PHE A 596 4.31 39.17 -50.32
CA PHE A 596 3.29 39.94 -49.63
C PHE A 596 2.24 40.43 -50.63
N ILE A 597 0.99 40.59 -50.21
CA ILE A 597 -0.07 41.17 -51.08
C ILE A 597 0.15 42.68 -51.26
N GLU A 598 0.66 43.32 -50.22
CA GLU A 598 0.95 44.76 -50.15
C GLU A 598 2.43 44.98 -49.83
N MET A 599 2.91 46.22 -49.97
CA MET A 599 4.29 46.54 -49.58
C MET A 599 4.46 46.29 -48.07
N PRO A 600 5.34 45.36 -47.65
CA PRO A 600 5.54 45.09 -46.24
C PRO A 600 6.29 46.24 -45.57
N THR A 601 6.00 46.47 -44.29
CA THR A 601 6.85 47.29 -43.44
C THR A 601 8.11 46.48 -43.12
N VAL A 602 9.26 46.97 -43.57
CA VAL A 602 10.56 46.34 -43.33
C VAL A 602 11.28 47.08 -42.21
N ASN A 603 11.67 46.34 -41.18
CA ASN A 603 12.53 46.82 -40.11
C ASN A 603 13.87 46.07 -40.16
N VAL A 604 14.97 46.82 -40.06
CA VAL A 604 16.34 46.30 -40.09
C VAL A 604 16.99 46.61 -38.75
N MET A 605 17.39 45.58 -38.03
CA MET A 605 18.09 45.71 -36.75
C MET A 605 19.53 45.18 -36.90
N PRO A 606 20.56 45.96 -36.54
CA PRO A 606 21.92 45.43 -36.46
C PRO A 606 22.01 44.40 -35.33
N GLN A 607 22.72 43.31 -35.57
CA GLN A 607 23.07 42.33 -34.55
C GLN A 607 24.53 42.58 -34.14
N LEU A 608 24.71 43.11 -32.93
CA LEU A 608 26.00 43.28 -32.24
C LEU A 608 26.65 41.91 -32.00
N SER A 609 27.25 41.32 -33.04
CA SER A 609 28.00 40.08 -32.90
C SER A 609 29.43 40.40 -32.48
N HIS A 610 29.67 40.29 -31.17
CA HIS A 610 30.95 40.35 -30.43
C HIS A 610 31.36 41.72 -29.85
N PRO A 611 31.56 41.81 -28.52
CA PRO A 611 32.30 42.93 -27.94
C PRO A 611 33.74 42.88 -28.44
N TYR A 612 34.17 43.92 -29.13
CA TYR A 612 35.58 44.19 -29.39
C TYR A 612 36.20 44.61 -28.05
N PHE A 613 36.90 43.69 -27.38
CA PHE A 613 37.66 44.01 -26.17
C PHE A 613 38.90 44.83 -26.55
N ASP A 614 38.93 46.09 -26.11
CA ASP A 614 40.16 46.88 -26.02
C ASP A 614 40.56 46.85 -24.54
N ASP A 615 41.61 46.10 -24.22
CA ASP A 615 42.10 45.83 -22.85
C ASP A 615 42.69 47.04 -22.13
N SER A 616 42.38 48.27 -22.55
CA SER A 616 43.01 49.48 -22.01
C SER A 616 42.12 50.43 -21.22
N LYS A 617 40.80 50.18 -21.06
CA LYS A 617 39.93 51.05 -20.24
C LYS A 617 38.89 50.29 -19.40
N ASN A 618 39.22 50.14 -18.11
CA ASN A 618 38.37 49.64 -17.04
C ASN A 618 37.08 50.46 -16.87
N GLY A 619 35.91 49.82 -16.98
CA GLY A 619 34.63 50.44 -16.63
C GLY A 619 33.41 49.55 -16.91
N LEU A 620 33.06 48.70 -15.95
CA LEU A 620 31.83 47.88 -15.94
C LEU A 620 30.57 48.76 -15.95
N ALA A 621 29.71 48.61 -16.95
CA ALA A 621 28.33 49.11 -16.89
C ALA A 621 27.46 48.06 -16.16
N THR A 622 26.94 48.42 -14.98
CA THR A 622 25.98 47.61 -14.21
C THR A 622 24.66 48.37 -14.08
N ASN A 623 23.55 47.63 -14.07
CA ASN A 623 22.16 48.11 -14.17
C ASN A 623 21.61 48.70 -12.85
N ASP A 624 22.39 49.52 -12.15
CA ASP A 624 21.95 50.17 -10.90
C ASP A 624 21.38 51.57 -11.18
N LYS A 625 20.07 51.72 -10.93
CA LYS A 625 19.30 52.97 -11.11
C LYS A 625 19.59 54.06 -10.07
N THR A 626 20.54 53.85 -9.14
CA THR A 626 20.85 54.82 -8.08
C THR A 626 22.11 55.66 -8.33
N LYS A 627 22.79 55.50 -9.47
CA LYS A 627 23.92 56.35 -9.86
C LYS A 627 23.51 57.41 -10.88
N ARG A 628 23.56 58.68 -10.44
CA ARG A 628 23.22 59.88 -11.20
C ARG A 628 24.06 59.99 -12.48
N LEU A 629 23.40 60.22 -13.62
CA LEU A 629 24.01 60.61 -14.88
C LEU A 629 24.71 61.98 -14.71
N GLY A 630 25.94 62.08 -15.22
CA GLY A 630 26.71 63.32 -15.25
C GLY A 630 26.02 64.40 -16.09
N SER A 631 26.27 65.66 -15.75
CA SER A 631 25.69 66.86 -16.35
C SER A 631 25.88 66.92 -17.86
N GLY A 632 24.78 66.93 -18.63
CA GLY A 632 24.82 67.13 -20.09
C GLY A 632 23.68 66.54 -20.92
N VAL A 633 22.61 66.01 -20.31
CA VAL A 633 21.49 65.38 -21.05
C VAL A 633 20.20 66.18 -20.84
N GLN A 634 19.70 66.80 -21.91
CA GLN A 634 18.29 67.16 -22.03
C GLN A 634 17.60 66.11 -22.90
N GLU A 635 16.49 65.57 -22.40
CA GLU A 635 15.56 64.74 -23.19
C GLU A 635 14.90 65.63 -24.25
N ALA A 636 15.01 65.26 -25.52
CA ALA A 636 14.23 65.89 -26.58
C ALA A 636 12.78 65.40 -26.48
N ASN A 637 11.88 66.35 -26.24
CA ASN A 637 10.44 66.15 -26.16
C ASN A 637 9.81 65.93 -27.54
N ASP A 638 10.05 64.78 -28.19
CA ASP A 638 9.23 64.25 -29.30
C ASP A 638 9.61 62.84 -29.78
N GLY A 639 9.58 61.84 -28.89
CA GLY A 639 9.23 60.46 -29.28
C GLY A 639 10.00 59.80 -30.44
N SER A 640 11.25 60.19 -30.72
CA SER A 640 12.06 59.62 -31.78
C SER A 640 13.54 59.56 -31.35
N VAL A 641 14.13 58.38 -31.53
CA VAL A 641 15.44 57.97 -30.99
C VAL A 641 16.58 58.84 -31.55
N GLY A 642 17.33 59.50 -30.67
CA GLY A 642 18.57 60.21 -31.00
C GLY A 642 19.67 59.93 -29.98
N LEU A 643 20.82 59.44 -30.46
CA LEU A 643 22.07 59.25 -29.71
C LEU A 643 23.05 60.40 -30.04
N THR A 644 23.62 61.03 -29.01
CA THR A 644 24.69 62.05 -29.10
C THR A 644 26.06 61.43 -28.76
N ILE A 645 27.14 61.87 -29.43
CA ILE A 645 28.53 61.38 -29.28
C ILE A 645 29.40 62.39 -28.53
N ASP A 646 30.39 61.90 -27.76
CA ASP A 646 31.53 62.67 -27.26
C ASP A 646 32.84 61.85 -27.35
N ASN A 647 33.98 62.55 -27.39
CA ASN A 647 35.31 62.26 -27.96
C ASN A 647 36.11 61.03 -27.45
N ASN A 648 35.49 60.02 -26.82
CA ASN A 648 36.20 58.83 -26.33
C ASN A 648 35.70 57.46 -26.88
N ASN A 649 35.11 57.46 -28.09
CA ASN A 649 35.12 56.33 -29.05
C ASN A 649 34.55 54.96 -28.59
N LYS A 650 33.23 54.75 -28.81
CA LYS A 650 32.59 53.60 -29.53
C LYS A 650 31.18 53.28 -29.03
N GLN A 651 30.17 53.87 -29.68
CA GLN A 651 28.82 53.28 -29.85
C GLN A 651 28.20 53.80 -31.16
N CYS A 652 27.35 52.95 -31.76
CA CYS A 652 26.79 53.10 -33.11
C CYS A 652 25.86 54.32 -33.24
N GLN A 653 26.11 55.13 -34.25
CA GLN A 653 25.37 56.33 -34.61
C GLN A 653 24.31 55.98 -35.67
N PHE A 654 23.07 56.43 -35.48
CA PHE A 654 22.05 56.44 -36.54
C PHE A 654 21.84 57.89 -36.96
N ASN A 655 22.35 58.28 -38.12
CA ASN A 655 22.03 59.59 -38.71
C ASN A 655 20.96 59.39 -39.80
N TYR A 656 19.83 60.06 -39.62
CA TYR A 656 18.79 60.22 -40.63
C TYR A 656 19.04 61.54 -41.36
N GLN A 657 19.42 61.48 -42.64
CA GLN A 657 19.36 62.63 -43.54
C GLN A 657 18.72 62.21 -44.86
N ASN A 658 17.80 63.05 -45.37
CA ASN A 658 17.10 62.84 -46.64
C ASN A 658 16.50 61.44 -46.81
N SER A 659 15.88 60.90 -45.73
CA SER A 659 15.19 59.60 -45.73
C SER A 659 16.09 58.38 -46.00
N LYS A 660 17.37 58.45 -45.62
CA LYS A 660 18.31 57.31 -45.68
C LYS A 660 19.03 57.11 -44.34
N VAL A 661 19.34 55.86 -44.01
CA VAL A 661 20.04 55.45 -42.77
C VAL A 661 21.42 54.89 -43.11
N PHE A 662 22.46 55.36 -42.42
CA PHE A 662 23.84 54.89 -42.56
C PHE A 662 24.20 53.97 -41.39
N ILE A 663 24.80 52.79 -41.63
CA ILE A 663 25.07 51.77 -40.59
C ILE A 663 26.46 51.14 -40.80
N SER A 664 27.21 50.88 -39.71
CA SER A 664 28.61 50.40 -39.75
C SER A 664 28.84 48.94 -39.29
N GLU A 665 27.79 48.11 -39.10
CA GLU A 665 27.92 46.73 -38.59
C GLU A 665 27.79 45.64 -39.67
N MET A 666 28.27 44.42 -39.38
CA MET A 666 28.44 43.33 -40.36
C MET A 666 27.30 42.31 -40.45
N THR A 667 26.37 42.25 -39.50
CA THR A 667 25.23 41.31 -39.53
C THR A 667 23.93 42.02 -39.16
N PHE A 668 22.87 41.78 -39.92
CA PHE A 668 21.56 42.41 -39.76
C PHE A 668 20.48 41.36 -39.59
N HIS A 669 19.58 41.58 -38.63
CA HIS A 669 18.32 40.88 -38.55
C HIS A 669 17.25 41.73 -39.22
N ILE A 670 16.66 41.20 -40.28
CA ILE A 670 15.72 41.92 -41.12
C ILE A 670 14.35 41.27 -40.95
N THR A 671 13.37 42.07 -40.59
CA THR A 671 11.98 41.66 -40.34
C THR A 671 11.05 42.41 -41.27
N ALA A 672 10.32 41.68 -42.11
CA ALA A 672 9.26 42.23 -42.93
C ALA A 672 7.89 41.80 -42.39
N ILE A 673 7.00 42.76 -42.21
CA ILE A 673 5.63 42.53 -41.72
C ILE A 673 4.67 43.05 -42.78
N GLY A 674 3.72 42.22 -43.22
CA GLY A 674 2.71 42.60 -44.20
C GLY A 674 1.61 41.54 -44.29
N ARG A 675 0.74 41.61 -45.30
CA ARG A 675 -0.36 40.65 -45.47
C ARG A 675 0.01 39.49 -46.40
N TRP A 676 -0.50 38.29 -46.10
CA TRP A 676 -0.46 37.13 -47.00
C TRP A 676 -1.88 36.74 -47.44
N LYS A 677 -1.99 36.33 -48.71
CA LYS A 677 -3.25 36.15 -49.43
C LYS A 677 -4.12 35.03 -48.87
#